data_AF-A0AAW6ISA5-F1
#
_entry.id   AF-A0AAW6ISA5-F1
#
_cell.length_a   1.000
_cell.length_b   1.000
_cell.length_c   1.000
_cell.angle_alpha   90.00
_cell.angle_beta   90.00
_cell.angle_gamma   90.00
#
_symmetry.space_group_name_H-M   'P 1'
#
loop_
_entity.id
_entity.type
_entity.pdbx_description
1 polymer ?
#
loop_
_entity_poly.entity_id
_entity_poly.type
_entity_poly.pdbx_seq_one_letter_code
_entity_poly.pdbx_strand_id
1 'polypeptide(L)'
;MTIKKYIKRTFPRVFSFFKNTPILFRATKALERRLIKLRYFAFRSKKTAYSSKKASKLLRKAKLLKLFDAKYYSAQQSRTFSCEQEAFEDYLHKGIFSCVNPSANFDTELYYKCNTDIYLSGEHALVHYLAHGKDEGRLALPAKAKWHPKAIASSANGEPTSLNLAMCFHVFYGEFIDYYCKALAKFTQPVDVFVSVASDELAKKAIHDFKACSKVNKVVVKVVPNHGRNFAPMLVEFASELQNYDLFCHMHSKKSLYSGRAQTQWADYLGEYLLNDQHVIKQVLNHFNDNPKSGMYYPTSFWMMPDWINHWLKNKPVAQRFAKEWDIELTDDFLAYPAGGMFWARPEALKQLLNKEYNYDEFPGEPLPNDGSELHALERMLGLLVEKNGYKQFFYYPKTGQFTHDTSYILAQYVNTAEGLKNQLNNFEHISFDVFDTLVRREYFVPDYAKLLLGKALVESGVVSNAHEFVKTRNIAEFEVRKAKKFIGDVSIFETYSYLSEQLGWSSEQAHNYAEQEFAYDLQMILPKDEMVDIFNELILAGKQVTVASDTYYTKDQVTLMLAKVGISVGFDLLVSSDLGKRKDSGTLWQHIKESLPEGQSFIHVGDNAVADAQIPGDFGLQNLHILNPLDKWQAGGFVNPFVGEQGLNEAQILKWGPLISDFGRFGFLGE
;
A
#
# COMPACT_ATOMS: atom_id res chain seq x y z
N MET A 1 -41.52 3.51 -5.31
CA MET A 1 -41.83 4.77 -4.59
C MET A 1 -40.91 4.82 -3.37
N THR A 2 -40.03 5.81 -3.26
CA THR A 2 -39.08 5.91 -2.12
C THR A 2 -39.84 6.03 -0.80
N ILE A 3 -39.32 5.44 0.28
CA ILE A 3 -39.88 5.53 1.64
C ILE A 3 -40.08 7.01 2.02
N LYS A 4 -39.14 7.87 1.64
CA LYS A 4 -39.25 9.33 1.74
C LYS A 4 -40.50 9.93 1.08
N LYS A 5 -40.86 9.49 -0.13
CA LYS A 5 -42.09 9.93 -0.82
C LYS A 5 -43.36 9.40 -0.15
N TYR A 6 -43.31 8.19 0.41
CA TYR A 6 -44.41 7.62 1.19
C TYR A 6 -44.62 8.38 2.50
N ILE A 7 -43.57 8.57 3.32
CA ILE A 7 -43.65 9.28 4.61
C ILE A 7 -44.03 10.76 4.41
N LYS A 8 -43.49 11.43 3.39
CA LYS A 8 -43.87 12.82 3.08
C LYS A 8 -45.36 12.94 2.71
N ARG A 9 -45.93 11.92 2.07
CA ARG A 9 -47.35 11.89 1.68
C ARG A 9 -48.26 11.52 2.85
N THR A 10 -47.85 10.56 3.67
CA THR A 10 -48.68 9.97 4.73
C THR A 10 -48.55 10.71 6.07
N PHE A 11 -47.39 11.31 6.38
CA PHE A 11 -47.11 11.97 7.67
C PHE A 11 -46.31 13.28 7.49
N PRO A 12 -46.88 14.33 6.89
CA PRO A 12 -46.17 15.58 6.56
C PRO A 12 -45.64 16.35 7.78
N ARG A 13 -46.37 16.33 8.91
CA ARG A 13 -45.93 16.98 10.17
C ARG A 13 -44.75 16.26 10.81
N VAL A 14 -44.73 14.93 10.74
CA VAL A 14 -43.63 14.08 11.21
C VAL A 14 -42.39 14.33 10.35
N PHE A 15 -42.56 14.34 9.02
CA PHE A 15 -41.47 14.67 8.09
C PHE A 15 -40.88 16.07 8.30
N SER A 16 -41.72 17.07 8.58
CA SER A 16 -41.31 18.43 8.96
C SER A 16 -40.51 18.46 10.26
N PHE A 17 -40.96 17.73 11.28
CA PHE A 17 -40.28 17.60 12.57
C PHE A 17 -38.90 16.93 12.44
N PHE A 18 -38.81 15.82 11.70
CA PHE A 18 -37.54 15.14 11.42
C PHE A 18 -36.56 16.02 10.62
N LYS A 19 -37.05 16.88 9.72
CA LYS A 19 -36.20 17.79 8.92
C LYS A 19 -35.59 18.92 9.77
N ASN A 20 -36.32 19.40 10.78
CA ASN A 20 -35.92 20.53 11.61
C ASN A 20 -35.07 20.14 12.83
N THR A 21 -34.86 18.84 13.04
CA THR A 21 -34.04 18.32 14.15
C THR A 21 -32.84 17.54 13.58
N PRO A 22 -31.65 18.15 13.47
CA PRO A 22 -30.50 17.60 12.72
C PRO A 22 -30.04 16.20 13.16
N ILE A 23 -30.19 15.88 14.45
CA ILE A 23 -29.80 14.59 15.04
C ILE A 23 -30.75 13.47 14.57
N LEU A 24 -32.06 13.72 14.63
CA LEU A 24 -33.10 12.78 14.18
C LEU A 24 -33.07 12.61 12.64
N PHE A 25 -32.72 13.66 11.89
CA PHE A 25 -32.49 13.57 10.46
C PHE A 25 -31.27 12.71 10.10
N ARG A 26 -30.17 12.85 10.85
CA ARG A 26 -28.96 12.02 10.70
C ARG A 26 -29.24 10.56 11.03
N ALA A 27 -29.92 10.29 12.14
CA ALA A 27 -30.31 8.94 12.54
C ALA A 27 -31.22 8.26 11.50
N THR A 28 -32.19 9.00 10.94
CA THR A 28 -33.08 8.46 9.89
C THR A 28 -32.38 8.21 8.57
N LYS A 29 -31.44 9.07 8.13
CA LYS A 29 -30.60 8.79 6.95
C LYS A 29 -29.65 7.60 7.16
N ALA A 30 -29.06 7.47 8.35
CA ALA A 30 -28.21 6.34 8.69
C ALA A 30 -29.01 5.03 8.72
N LEU A 31 -30.22 5.05 9.30
CA LEU A 31 -31.15 3.92 9.29
C LEU A 31 -31.62 3.58 7.88
N GLU A 32 -31.93 4.57 7.04
CA GLU A 32 -32.33 4.37 5.64
C GLU A 32 -31.18 3.72 4.83
N ARG A 33 -29.94 4.20 4.99
CA ARG A 33 -28.74 3.57 4.40
C ARG A 33 -28.56 2.14 4.89
N ARG A 34 -28.72 1.88 6.19
CA ARG A 34 -28.60 0.55 6.80
C ARG A 34 -29.68 -0.41 6.29
N LEU A 35 -30.92 0.05 6.13
CA LEU A 35 -32.02 -0.74 5.57
C LEU A 35 -31.87 -1.03 4.07
N ILE A 36 -31.36 -0.08 3.29
CA ILE A 36 -31.00 -0.29 1.87
C ILE A 36 -29.89 -1.33 1.77
N LYS A 37 -28.85 -1.22 2.60
CA LYS A 37 -27.74 -2.19 2.68
C LYS A 37 -28.25 -3.60 3.01
N LEU A 38 -29.13 -3.73 4.02
CA LEU A 38 -29.73 -5.01 4.41
C LEU A 38 -30.62 -5.62 3.30
N ARG A 39 -31.36 -4.78 2.56
CA ARG A 39 -32.15 -5.23 1.39
C ARG A 39 -31.27 -5.74 0.24
N TYR A 40 -30.15 -5.08 0.00
CA TYR A 40 -29.18 -5.51 -1.02
C TYR A 40 -28.54 -6.87 -0.65
N PHE A 41 -28.18 -7.09 0.62
CA PHE A 41 -27.62 -8.37 1.07
C PHE A 41 -28.57 -9.58 0.90
N ALA A 42 -29.89 -9.35 0.88
CA ALA A 42 -30.90 -10.38 0.68
C ALA A 42 -31.02 -10.87 -0.79
N PHE A 43 -30.50 -10.10 -1.77
CA PHE A 43 -30.68 -10.34 -3.20
C PHE A 43 -29.38 -10.80 -3.88
N ARG A 44 -28.76 -11.87 -3.37
CA ARG A 44 -27.45 -12.35 -3.85
C ARG A 44 -27.58 -13.39 -4.97
N SER A 45 -26.86 -13.21 -6.08
CA SER A 45 -26.63 -14.27 -7.09
C SER A 45 -25.14 -14.63 -7.20
N LYS A 46 -24.84 -15.90 -7.48
CA LYS A 46 -23.48 -16.44 -7.71
C LYS A 46 -22.78 -15.79 -8.91
N LYS A 47 -21.44 -15.67 -8.84
CA LYS A 47 -20.54 -15.29 -9.96
C LYS A 47 -20.87 -16.16 -11.18
N THR A 48 -21.52 -15.57 -12.17
CA THR A 48 -21.75 -16.19 -13.48
C THR A 48 -21.25 -15.21 -14.53
N ALA A 49 -20.48 -15.72 -15.49
CA ALA A 49 -20.10 -14.95 -16.67
C ALA A 49 -21.36 -14.35 -17.29
N TYR A 50 -21.28 -13.08 -17.72
CA TYR A 50 -22.41 -12.42 -18.34
C TYR A 50 -22.75 -13.14 -19.65
N SER A 51 -23.96 -13.69 -19.76
CA SER A 51 -24.41 -14.21 -21.06
C SER A 51 -24.39 -13.08 -22.09
N SER A 52 -24.08 -13.39 -23.35
CA SER A 52 -24.01 -12.39 -24.44
C SER A 52 -25.26 -11.49 -24.49
N LYS A 53 -26.46 -12.06 -24.24
CA LYS A 53 -27.72 -11.29 -24.15
C LYS A 53 -27.74 -10.30 -22.98
N LYS A 54 -27.23 -10.69 -21.80
CA LYS A 54 -27.13 -9.80 -20.63
C LYS A 54 -26.07 -8.71 -20.86
N ALA A 55 -24.93 -9.07 -21.44
CA ALA A 55 -23.87 -8.13 -21.81
C ALA A 55 -24.38 -7.08 -22.81
N SER A 56 -25.07 -7.50 -23.87
CA SER A 56 -25.69 -6.59 -24.87
C SER A 56 -26.68 -5.60 -24.24
N LYS A 57 -27.50 -6.05 -23.28
CA LYS A 57 -28.44 -5.18 -22.55
C LYS A 57 -27.70 -4.16 -21.67
N LEU A 58 -26.65 -4.59 -20.98
CA LEU A 58 -25.80 -3.72 -20.17
C LEU A 58 -25.07 -2.69 -21.03
N LEU A 59 -24.52 -3.09 -22.18
CA LEU A 59 -23.86 -2.22 -23.15
C LEU A 59 -24.80 -1.09 -23.60
N ARG A 60 -26.03 -1.44 -24.02
CA ARG A 60 -27.03 -0.44 -24.45
C ARG A 60 -27.32 0.58 -23.34
N LYS A 61 -27.44 0.11 -22.09
CA LYS A 61 -27.70 0.99 -20.94
C LYS A 61 -26.49 1.88 -20.60
N ALA A 62 -25.28 1.31 -20.62
CA ALA A 62 -24.04 2.03 -20.35
C ALA A 62 -23.81 3.14 -21.38
N LYS A 63 -24.02 2.84 -22.68
CA LYS A 63 -23.93 3.83 -23.76
C LYS A 63 -24.93 4.97 -23.62
N LEU A 64 -26.19 4.66 -23.32
CA LEU A 64 -27.24 5.67 -23.12
C LEU A 64 -26.86 6.68 -22.03
N LEU A 65 -26.15 6.22 -20.99
CA LEU A 65 -25.69 7.04 -19.88
C LEU A 65 -24.27 7.61 -20.09
N LYS A 66 -23.66 7.39 -21.26
CA LYS A 66 -22.26 7.77 -21.57
C LYS A 66 -21.23 7.20 -20.59
N LEU A 67 -21.53 6.03 -20.02
CA LEU A 67 -20.67 5.32 -19.06
C LEU A 67 -19.83 4.22 -19.71
N PHE A 68 -20.02 3.95 -21.00
CA PHE A 68 -19.11 3.14 -21.82
C PHE A 68 -18.89 3.81 -23.18
N ASP A 69 -17.64 3.86 -23.61
CA ASP A 69 -17.21 4.36 -24.91
C ASP A 69 -16.13 3.43 -25.47
N ALA A 70 -16.45 2.75 -26.58
CA ALA A 70 -15.57 1.76 -27.18
C ALA A 70 -14.28 2.38 -27.75
N LYS A 71 -14.31 3.62 -28.27
CA LYS A 71 -13.12 4.30 -28.78
C LYS A 71 -12.20 4.68 -27.65
N TYR A 72 -12.76 5.23 -26.57
CA TYR A 72 -12.03 5.52 -25.35
C TYR A 72 -11.39 4.24 -24.78
N TYR A 73 -12.17 3.16 -24.64
CA TYR A 73 -11.69 1.91 -24.07
C TYR A 73 -10.58 1.28 -24.92
N SER A 74 -10.74 1.25 -26.25
CA SER A 74 -9.73 0.74 -27.18
C SER A 74 -8.41 1.51 -27.06
N ALA A 75 -8.48 2.85 -27.02
CA ALA A 75 -7.32 3.71 -26.85
C ALA A 75 -6.63 3.47 -25.48
N GLN A 76 -7.40 3.39 -24.40
CA GLN A 76 -6.91 3.13 -23.05
C GLN A 76 -6.43 1.70 -22.82
N GLN A 77 -6.68 0.77 -23.72
CA GLN A 77 -6.13 -0.59 -23.64
C GLN A 77 -5.04 -0.83 -24.67
N SER A 78 -4.65 0.20 -25.43
CA SER A 78 -3.70 0.11 -26.54
C SER A 78 -3.99 -1.11 -27.43
N ARG A 79 -5.29 -1.35 -27.69
CA ARG A 79 -5.81 -2.56 -28.35
C ARG A 79 -6.95 -2.20 -29.29
N THR A 80 -6.92 -2.79 -30.47
CA THR A 80 -8.04 -2.73 -31.41
C THR A 80 -8.96 -3.92 -31.18
N PHE A 81 -10.24 -3.67 -30.99
CA PHE A 81 -11.28 -4.69 -30.89
C PHE A 81 -12.06 -4.79 -32.21
N SER A 82 -12.56 -5.98 -32.54
CA SER A 82 -13.32 -6.21 -33.79
C SER A 82 -14.66 -5.45 -33.80
N CYS A 83 -15.27 -5.25 -32.64
CA CYS A 83 -16.51 -4.52 -32.47
C CYS A 83 -16.67 -3.97 -31.04
N GLU A 84 -17.63 -3.06 -30.85
CA GLU A 84 -17.91 -2.49 -29.53
C GLU A 84 -18.35 -3.54 -28.49
N GLN A 85 -18.99 -4.63 -28.93
CA GLN A 85 -19.44 -5.71 -28.06
C GLN A 85 -18.24 -6.46 -27.46
N GLU A 86 -17.23 -6.77 -28.27
CA GLU A 86 -15.99 -7.41 -27.79
C GLU A 86 -15.25 -6.50 -26.79
N ALA A 87 -15.14 -5.20 -27.09
CA ALA A 87 -14.55 -4.23 -26.17
C ALA A 87 -15.29 -4.18 -24.81
N PHE A 88 -16.62 -4.26 -24.83
CA PHE A 88 -17.41 -4.26 -23.61
C PHE A 88 -17.31 -5.58 -22.83
N GLU A 89 -17.19 -6.71 -23.52
CA GLU A 89 -16.98 -8.01 -22.88
C GLU A 89 -15.60 -8.11 -22.23
N ASP A 90 -14.56 -7.59 -22.87
CA ASP A 90 -13.22 -7.43 -22.28
C ASP A 90 -13.27 -6.55 -21.01
N TYR A 91 -14.01 -5.43 -21.06
CA TYR A 91 -14.24 -4.60 -19.88
C TYR A 91 -15.00 -5.36 -18.78
N LEU A 92 -16.07 -6.08 -19.10
CA LEU A 92 -16.85 -6.83 -18.10
C LEU A 92 -16.04 -7.95 -17.43
N HIS A 93 -15.07 -8.53 -18.14
CA HIS A 93 -14.11 -9.48 -17.59
C HIS A 93 -13.14 -8.79 -16.63
N LYS A 94 -12.44 -7.76 -17.11
CA LYS A 94 -11.38 -7.08 -16.36
C LYS A 94 -11.87 -6.19 -15.23
N GLY A 95 -13.03 -5.55 -15.38
CA GLY A 95 -13.57 -4.53 -14.46
C GLY A 95 -13.92 -5.01 -13.05
N ILE A 96 -13.78 -6.32 -12.77
CA ILE A 96 -13.94 -6.91 -11.44
C ILE A 96 -12.63 -6.88 -10.63
N PHE A 97 -11.49 -7.03 -11.31
CA PHE A 97 -10.19 -7.18 -10.68
C PHE A 97 -9.15 -6.16 -11.17
N SER A 98 -9.42 -5.38 -12.20
CA SER A 98 -8.51 -4.38 -12.75
C SER A 98 -9.09 -2.98 -12.69
N CYS A 99 -8.23 -1.96 -12.65
CA CYS A 99 -8.59 -0.55 -12.58
C CYS A 99 -8.89 0.06 -13.96
N VAL A 100 -9.33 -0.75 -14.93
CA VAL A 100 -9.69 -0.30 -16.27
C VAL A 100 -10.96 0.55 -16.24
N ASN A 101 -10.97 1.65 -16.99
CA ASN A 101 -12.11 2.57 -17.04
C ASN A 101 -12.93 2.35 -18.32
N PRO A 102 -14.27 2.20 -18.24
CA PRO A 102 -15.11 1.95 -19.40
C PRO A 102 -15.33 3.19 -20.29
N SER A 103 -15.14 4.38 -19.72
CA SER A 103 -15.27 5.68 -20.39
C SER A 103 -14.58 6.77 -19.56
N ALA A 104 -14.45 7.98 -20.11
CA ALA A 104 -13.98 9.14 -19.37
C ALA A 104 -14.92 9.55 -18.21
N ASN A 105 -16.18 9.08 -18.18
CA ASN A 105 -17.19 9.48 -17.20
C ASN A 105 -17.33 8.48 -16.03
N PHE A 106 -16.48 7.47 -15.94
CA PHE A 106 -16.55 6.48 -14.87
C PHE A 106 -15.15 6.01 -14.45
N ASP A 107 -14.76 6.36 -13.22
CA ASP A 107 -13.55 5.86 -12.59
C ASP A 107 -13.84 4.60 -11.76
N THR A 108 -13.43 3.44 -12.27
CA THR A 108 -13.64 2.13 -11.63
C THR A 108 -12.94 2.05 -10.27
N GLU A 109 -11.69 2.50 -10.21
CA GLU A 109 -10.88 2.48 -8.97
C GLU A 109 -11.52 3.34 -7.89
N LEU A 110 -11.85 4.60 -8.22
CA LEU A 110 -12.44 5.52 -7.25
C LEU A 110 -13.83 5.05 -6.81
N TYR A 111 -14.62 4.48 -7.72
CA TYR A 111 -15.91 3.89 -7.35
C TYR A 111 -15.75 2.81 -6.29
N TYR A 112 -14.79 1.89 -6.45
CA TYR A 112 -14.53 0.85 -5.44
C TYR A 112 -13.97 1.40 -4.13
N LYS A 113 -13.04 2.37 -4.17
CA LYS A 113 -12.47 3.01 -2.96
C LYS A 113 -13.55 3.73 -2.15
N CYS A 114 -14.52 4.39 -2.79
CA CYS A 114 -15.66 5.01 -2.11
C CYS A 114 -16.76 4.01 -1.69
N ASN A 115 -16.74 2.80 -2.22
CA ASN A 115 -17.78 1.79 -2.05
C ASN A 115 -17.16 0.41 -1.77
N THR A 116 -16.37 0.32 -0.70
CA THR A 116 -15.61 -0.89 -0.35
C THR A 116 -16.50 -2.10 -0.13
N ASP A 117 -17.76 -1.93 0.23
CA ASP A 117 -18.75 -3.00 0.32
C ASP A 117 -18.99 -3.71 -1.03
N ILE A 118 -18.92 -2.99 -2.15
CA ILE A 118 -19.05 -3.55 -3.51
C ILE A 118 -17.79 -4.30 -3.91
N TYR A 119 -16.62 -3.75 -3.58
CA TYR A 119 -15.34 -4.46 -3.80
C TYR A 119 -15.31 -5.78 -3.02
N LEU A 120 -15.62 -5.73 -1.72
CA LEU A 120 -15.64 -6.89 -0.83
C LEU A 120 -16.73 -7.90 -1.21
N SER A 121 -17.82 -7.48 -1.87
CA SER A 121 -18.83 -8.40 -2.38
C SER A 121 -18.40 -9.11 -3.68
N GLY A 122 -17.32 -8.64 -4.33
CA GLY A 122 -16.85 -9.13 -5.62
C GLY A 122 -17.79 -8.77 -6.77
N GLU A 123 -18.63 -7.74 -6.59
CA GLU A 123 -19.52 -7.25 -7.63
C GLU A 123 -18.80 -6.26 -8.55
N HIS A 124 -19.19 -6.23 -9.82
CA HIS A 124 -18.65 -5.34 -10.83
C HIS A 124 -19.14 -3.89 -10.64
N ALA A 125 -18.23 -2.92 -10.54
CA ALA A 125 -18.53 -1.51 -10.24
C ALA A 125 -19.57 -0.88 -11.17
N LEU A 126 -19.33 -0.87 -12.50
CA LEU A 126 -20.28 -0.30 -13.46
C LEU A 126 -21.64 -1.02 -13.44
N VAL A 127 -21.65 -2.35 -13.36
CA VAL A 127 -22.90 -3.13 -13.33
C VAL A 127 -23.71 -2.82 -12.09
N HIS A 128 -23.07 -2.75 -10.92
CA HIS A 128 -23.70 -2.32 -9.68
C HIS A 128 -24.26 -0.90 -9.82
N TYR A 129 -23.48 0.05 -10.32
CA TYR A 129 -23.92 1.43 -10.48
C TYR A 129 -25.16 1.54 -11.39
N LEU A 130 -25.13 0.83 -12.52
CA LEU A 130 -26.23 0.76 -13.46
C LEU A 130 -27.47 0.10 -12.87
N ALA A 131 -27.33 -0.92 -12.02
CA ALA A 131 -28.44 -1.67 -11.45
C ALA A 131 -29.06 -1.01 -10.21
N HIS A 132 -28.22 -0.48 -9.33
CA HIS A 132 -28.58 -0.05 -7.97
C HIS A 132 -27.91 1.28 -7.57
N GLY A 133 -26.60 1.42 -7.82
CA GLY A 133 -25.81 2.50 -7.22
C GLY A 133 -26.31 3.91 -7.51
N LYS A 134 -26.84 4.17 -8.72
CA LYS A 134 -27.47 5.45 -9.05
C LYS A 134 -28.70 5.76 -8.18
N ASP A 135 -29.55 4.76 -7.97
CA ASP A 135 -30.79 4.90 -7.17
C ASP A 135 -30.49 4.97 -5.66
N GLU A 136 -29.37 4.39 -5.23
CA GLU A 136 -28.82 4.49 -3.87
C GLU A 136 -28.17 5.85 -3.58
N GLY A 137 -27.95 6.68 -4.61
CA GLY A 137 -27.27 7.96 -4.49
C GLY A 137 -25.74 7.85 -4.36
N ARG A 138 -25.15 6.72 -4.76
CA ARG A 138 -23.69 6.59 -4.91
C ARG A 138 -23.23 7.44 -6.10
N LEU A 139 -22.06 8.05 -5.99
CA LEU A 139 -21.52 8.90 -7.06
C LEU A 139 -20.74 8.05 -8.07
N ALA A 140 -20.91 8.37 -9.36
CA ALA A 140 -20.00 7.95 -10.42
C ALA A 140 -19.22 9.18 -10.85
N LEU A 141 -17.90 9.14 -10.68
CA LEU A 141 -17.01 10.26 -10.93
C LEU A 141 -16.24 10.05 -12.25
N PRO A 142 -15.90 11.12 -12.97
CA PRO A 142 -15.04 11.04 -14.15
C PRO A 142 -13.70 10.39 -13.84
N ALA A 143 -13.15 9.68 -14.83
CA ALA A 143 -11.83 9.09 -14.77
C ALA A 143 -10.76 10.18 -14.59
N LYS A 144 -9.93 10.05 -13.54
CA LYS A 144 -8.77 10.93 -13.33
C LYS A 144 -7.48 10.13 -13.47
N ALA A 145 -6.58 10.62 -14.33
CA ALA A 145 -5.23 10.09 -14.41
C ALA A 145 -4.42 10.60 -13.21
N LYS A 146 -3.97 9.68 -12.36
CA LYS A 146 -3.05 9.97 -11.25
C LYS A 146 -1.59 9.95 -11.69
N TRP A 147 -1.30 9.18 -12.74
CA TRP A 147 0.04 8.92 -13.22
C TRP A 147 0.00 8.69 -14.74
N HIS A 148 1.00 9.21 -15.43
CA HIS A 148 1.19 9.05 -16.86
C HIS A 148 2.54 8.37 -17.08
N PRO A 149 2.56 7.08 -17.45
CA PRO A 149 3.82 6.37 -17.63
C PRO A 149 4.61 6.96 -18.80
N LYS A 150 5.94 6.95 -18.69
CA LYS A 150 6.82 7.04 -19.87
C LYS A 150 6.70 5.74 -20.66
N ALA A 151 5.70 5.69 -21.55
CA ALA A 151 5.39 4.49 -22.32
C ALA A 151 6.59 4.05 -23.18
N ILE A 152 6.84 2.75 -23.20
CA ILE A 152 7.81 2.14 -24.12
C ILE A 152 7.07 1.49 -25.28
N ALA A 153 7.71 1.47 -26.45
CA ALA A 153 7.16 0.78 -27.60
C ALA A 153 7.12 -0.73 -27.35
N SER A 154 5.95 -1.32 -27.53
CA SER A 154 5.73 -2.76 -27.61
C SER A 154 4.73 -3.02 -28.72
N SER A 155 4.88 -4.11 -29.45
CA SER A 155 3.92 -4.47 -30.50
C SER A 155 3.39 -5.88 -30.28
N ALA A 156 2.06 -6.00 -30.35
CA ALA A 156 1.37 -7.28 -30.47
C ALA A 156 1.33 -7.77 -31.94
N ASN A 157 1.90 -7.01 -32.86
CA ASN A 157 1.92 -7.31 -34.30
C ASN A 157 3.13 -8.19 -34.63
N GLY A 158 3.02 -9.05 -35.64
CA GLY A 158 4.07 -10.01 -36.04
C GLY A 158 3.89 -11.42 -35.48
N GLU A 159 4.67 -12.37 -35.98
CA GLU A 159 4.78 -13.74 -35.45
C GLU A 159 5.52 -13.69 -34.10
N PRO A 160 5.04 -14.40 -33.06
CA PRO A 160 5.77 -14.52 -31.80
C PRO A 160 7.15 -15.15 -32.06
N THR A 161 8.22 -14.52 -31.57
CA THR A 161 9.56 -15.09 -31.67
C THR A 161 9.67 -16.34 -30.79
N SER A 162 10.31 -17.40 -31.31
CA SER A 162 10.45 -18.68 -30.61
C SER A 162 11.48 -18.55 -29.48
N LEU A 163 11.00 -18.35 -28.24
CA LEU A 163 11.81 -18.36 -27.02
C LEU A 163 11.66 -19.70 -26.30
N ASN A 164 12.74 -20.21 -25.71
CA ASN A 164 12.69 -21.36 -24.82
C ASN A 164 12.11 -20.92 -23.47
N LEU A 165 10.86 -21.28 -23.21
CA LEU A 165 10.12 -20.83 -22.03
C LEU A 165 9.96 -21.92 -20.97
N ALA A 166 10.25 -21.57 -19.72
CA ALA A 166 9.87 -22.36 -18.55
C ALA A 166 8.71 -21.73 -17.77
N MET A 167 7.78 -22.56 -17.33
CA MET A 167 6.65 -22.20 -16.47
C MET A 167 6.86 -22.85 -15.12
N CYS A 168 7.30 -22.07 -14.13
CA CYS A 168 7.54 -22.50 -12.76
C CYS A 168 6.30 -22.23 -11.90
N PHE A 169 5.62 -23.28 -11.47
CA PHE A 169 4.39 -23.19 -10.70
C PHE A 169 4.56 -23.80 -9.30
N HIS A 170 4.21 -23.05 -8.26
CA HIS A 170 4.01 -23.62 -6.93
C HIS A 170 2.51 -23.78 -6.63
N VAL A 171 2.02 -25.02 -6.54
CA VAL A 171 0.60 -25.34 -6.44
C VAL A 171 0.27 -26.02 -5.11
N PHE A 172 -0.21 -25.22 -4.17
CA PHE A 172 -0.78 -25.69 -2.92
C PHE A 172 -2.26 -26.08 -3.07
N TYR A 173 -3.01 -25.38 -3.93
CA TYR A 173 -4.44 -25.64 -4.17
C TYR A 173 -4.65 -26.30 -5.55
N GLY A 174 -5.12 -27.55 -5.58
CA GLY A 174 -5.21 -28.36 -6.81
C GLY A 174 -6.05 -27.79 -7.97
N GLU A 175 -7.03 -26.94 -7.68
CA GLU A 175 -7.82 -26.22 -8.71
C GLU A 175 -6.97 -25.29 -9.59
N PHE A 176 -5.78 -24.87 -9.12
CA PHE A 176 -4.86 -24.06 -9.91
C PHE A 176 -4.20 -24.86 -11.04
N ILE A 177 -4.14 -26.19 -10.96
CA ILE A 177 -3.68 -27.04 -12.07
C ILE A 177 -4.60 -26.83 -13.28
N ASP A 178 -5.91 -26.88 -13.06
CA ASP A 178 -6.91 -26.69 -14.13
C ASP A 178 -6.84 -25.28 -14.70
N TYR A 179 -6.64 -24.29 -13.83
CA TYR A 179 -6.48 -22.89 -14.21
C TYR A 179 -5.25 -22.69 -15.11
N TYR A 180 -4.08 -23.21 -14.72
CA TYR A 180 -2.85 -23.09 -15.51
C TYR A 180 -2.95 -23.86 -16.83
N CYS A 181 -3.52 -25.07 -16.85
CA CYS A 181 -3.75 -25.80 -18.10
C CYS A 181 -4.60 -24.99 -19.10
N LYS A 182 -5.68 -24.36 -18.62
CA LYS A 182 -6.54 -23.47 -19.45
C LYS A 182 -5.81 -22.22 -19.93
N ALA A 183 -4.89 -21.68 -19.15
CA ALA A 183 -4.06 -20.54 -19.56
C ALA A 183 -3.06 -20.96 -20.65
N LEU A 184 -2.31 -22.04 -20.40
CA LEU A 184 -1.28 -22.56 -21.31
C LEU A 184 -1.86 -23.04 -22.65
N ALA A 185 -3.07 -23.59 -22.66
CA ALA A 185 -3.74 -23.99 -23.91
C ALA A 185 -3.92 -22.84 -24.92
N LYS A 186 -3.84 -21.57 -24.47
CA LYS A 186 -3.97 -20.38 -25.32
C LYS A 186 -2.63 -19.87 -25.86
N PHE A 187 -1.51 -20.36 -25.35
CA PHE A 187 -0.19 -19.89 -25.75
C PHE A 187 0.10 -20.18 -27.22
N THR A 188 0.80 -19.25 -27.87
CA THR A 188 1.15 -19.38 -29.29
C THR A 188 2.31 -20.36 -29.52
N GLN A 189 3.26 -20.44 -28.58
CA GLN A 189 4.43 -21.32 -28.65
C GLN A 189 4.44 -22.40 -27.56
N PRO A 190 5.24 -23.47 -27.73
CA PRO A 190 5.42 -24.49 -26.70
C PRO A 190 6.13 -23.96 -25.45
N VAL A 191 5.88 -24.61 -24.31
CA VAL A 191 6.50 -24.30 -23.02
C VAL A 191 6.88 -25.58 -22.28
N ASP A 192 7.83 -25.47 -21.35
CA ASP A 192 8.14 -26.52 -20.38
C ASP A 192 7.56 -26.14 -19.02
N VAL A 193 6.99 -27.11 -18.31
CA VAL A 193 6.37 -26.89 -16.99
C VAL A 193 7.19 -27.54 -15.89
N PHE A 194 7.51 -26.75 -14.87
CA PHE A 194 8.09 -27.18 -13.60
C PHE A 194 7.07 -26.87 -12.51
N VAL A 195 6.60 -27.88 -11.79
CA VAL A 195 5.53 -27.68 -10.81
C VAL A 195 5.83 -28.37 -9.49
N SER A 196 5.79 -27.60 -8.40
CA SER A 196 5.84 -28.12 -7.05
C SER A 196 4.43 -28.23 -6.46
N VAL A 197 4.15 -29.31 -5.73
CA VAL A 197 2.83 -29.63 -5.15
C VAL A 197 2.96 -30.17 -3.74
N ALA A 198 1.89 -30.05 -2.95
CA ALA A 198 1.88 -30.45 -1.55
C ALA A 198 1.61 -31.96 -1.32
N SER A 199 1.27 -32.75 -2.35
CA SER A 199 0.97 -34.18 -2.18
C SER A 199 1.17 -35.00 -3.45
N ASP A 200 1.36 -36.32 -3.29
CA ASP A 200 1.44 -37.27 -4.40
C ASP A 200 0.17 -37.32 -5.26
N GLU A 201 -0.99 -37.07 -4.66
CA GLU A 201 -2.27 -36.99 -5.39
C GLU A 201 -2.26 -35.81 -6.36
N LEU A 202 -1.86 -34.63 -5.88
CA LEU A 202 -1.70 -33.45 -6.72
C LEU A 202 -0.60 -33.65 -7.76
N ALA A 203 0.47 -34.40 -7.43
CA ALA A 203 1.52 -34.70 -8.39
C ALA A 203 1.01 -35.55 -9.56
N LYS A 204 0.24 -36.60 -9.26
CA LYS A 204 -0.42 -37.43 -10.29
C LYS A 204 -1.34 -36.61 -11.18
N LYS A 205 -2.16 -35.74 -10.58
CA LYS A 205 -3.04 -34.81 -11.30
C LYS A 205 -2.24 -33.87 -12.21
N ALA A 206 -1.20 -33.22 -11.67
CA ALA A 206 -0.36 -32.29 -12.42
C ALA A 206 0.31 -32.97 -13.62
N ILE A 207 0.89 -34.17 -13.42
CA ILE A 207 1.49 -34.95 -14.51
C ILE A 207 0.45 -35.26 -15.59
N HIS A 208 -0.73 -35.72 -15.21
CA HIS A 208 -1.78 -36.08 -16.17
C HIS A 208 -2.25 -34.87 -16.98
N ASP A 209 -2.63 -33.79 -16.29
CA ASP A 209 -3.28 -32.64 -16.92
C ASP A 209 -2.31 -31.80 -17.76
N PHE A 210 -1.09 -31.55 -17.26
CA PHE A 210 -0.10 -30.79 -18.03
C PHE A 210 0.39 -31.56 -19.25
N LYS A 211 0.56 -32.90 -19.18
CA LYS A 211 0.89 -33.70 -20.37
C LYS A 211 -0.23 -33.75 -21.41
N ALA A 212 -1.48 -33.56 -20.99
CA ALA A 212 -2.61 -33.45 -21.90
C ALA A 212 -2.69 -32.08 -22.60
N CYS A 213 -1.93 -31.08 -22.15
CA CYS A 213 -1.91 -29.75 -22.77
C CYS A 213 -1.05 -29.76 -24.03
N SER A 214 -1.66 -29.42 -25.17
CA SER A 214 -1.00 -29.42 -26.49
C SER A 214 0.19 -28.48 -26.64
N LYS A 215 0.32 -27.49 -25.74
CA LYS A 215 1.42 -26.50 -25.71
C LYS A 215 2.53 -26.85 -24.73
N VAL A 216 2.43 -27.97 -24.01
CA VAL A 216 3.41 -28.37 -23.01
C VAL A 216 4.31 -29.48 -23.58
N ASN A 217 5.61 -29.22 -23.64
CA ASN A 217 6.59 -30.18 -24.17
C ASN A 217 7.16 -31.09 -23.07
N LYS A 218 7.59 -30.48 -21.95
CA LYS A 218 8.15 -31.17 -20.79
C LYS A 218 7.34 -30.85 -19.54
N VAL A 219 7.21 -31.83 -18.65
CA VAL A 219 6.60 -31.67 -17.32
C VAL A 219 7.53 -32.27 -16.27
N VAL A 220 7.97 -31.45 -15.33
CA VAL A 220 8.72 -31.86 -14.13
C VAL A 220 7.85 -31.55 -12.92
N VAL A 221 7.61 -32.55 -12.07
CA VAL A 221 6.76 -32.43 -10.87
C VAL A 221 7.54 -32.83 -9.63
N LYS A 222 7.43 -32.03 -8.58
CA LYS A 222 8.05 -32.28 -7.27
C LYS A 222 7.03 -32.17 -6.16
N VAL A 223 7.02 -33.15 -5.26
CA VAL A 223 6.24 -33.08 -4.03
C VAL A 223 7.12 -32.44 -2.97
N VAL A 224 6.66 -31.35 -2.37
CA VAL A 224 7.48 -30.49 -1.49
C VAL A 224 6.80 -30.28 -0.13
N PRO A 225 7.57 -30.03 0.94
CA PRO A 225 7.00 -29.66 2.23
C PRO A 225 6.31 -28.28 2.16
N ASN A 226 5.39 -28.02 3.09
CA ASN A 226 4.78 -26.71 3.27
C ASN A 226 5.74 -25.76 4.02
N HIS A 227 6.83 -25.36 3.36
CA HIS A 227 7.94 -24.64 3.97
C HIS A 227 8.50 -23.60 2.99
N GLY A 228 8.73 -22.37 3.45
CA GLY A 228 9.32 -21.30 2.62
C GLY A 228 8.43 -20.74 1.50
N ARG A 229 7.10 -20.93 1.60
CA ARG A 229 6.06 -20.47 0.66
C ARG A 229 6.39 -20.78 -0.80
N ASN A 230 6.32 -19.78 -1.69
CA ASN A 230 6.50 -19.96 -3.13
C ASN A 230 7.97 -19.95 -3.57
N PHE A 231 8.87 -19.32 -2.79
CA PHE A 231 10.28 -19.17 -3.18
C PHE A 231 11.11 -20.40 -2.86
N ALA A 232 10.94 -21.02 -1.68
CA ALA A 232 11.75 -22.19 -1.35
C ALA A 232 11.58 -23.35 -2.35
N PRO A 233 10.35 -23.76 -2.74
CA PRO A 233 10.19 -24.79 -3.75
C PRO A 233 10.77 -24.41 -5.12
N MET A 234 10.70 -23.14 -5.52
CA MET A 234 11.33 -22.68 -6.77
C MET A 234 12.85 -22.80 -6.70
N LEU A 235 13.45 -22.34 -5.60
CA LEU A 235 14.90 -22.23 -5.44
C LEU A 235 15.57 -23.58 -5.16
N VAL A 236 14.96 -24.40 -4.30
CA VAL A 236 15.50 -25.72 -3.92
C VAL A 236 15.33 -26.74 -5.05
N GLU A 237 14.16 -26.77 -5.72
CA GLU A 237 13.86 -27.85 -6.66
C GLU A 237 14.21 -27.54 -8.12
N PHE A 238 14.17 -26.26 -8.52
CA PHE A 238 14.13 -25.90 -9.94
C PHE A 238 15.17 -24.85 -10.36
N ALA A 239 15.91 -24.21 -9.44
CA ALA A 239 16.84 -23.13 -9.79
C ALA A 239 17.89 -23.54 -10.83
N SER A 240 18.38 -24.78 -10.76
CA SER A 240 19.39 -25.30 -11.72
C SER A 240 18.83 -25.47 -13.12
N GLU A 241 17.60 -25.99 -13.24
CA GLU A 241 16.95 -26.22 -14.52
C GLU A 241 16.48 -24.93 -15.17
N LEU A 242 15.96 -23.99 -14.39
CA LEU A 242 15.45 -22.70 -14.87
C LEU A 242 16.53 -21.87 -15.57
N GLN A 243 17.81 -22.04 -15.22
CA GLN A 243 18.94 -21.38 -15.87
C GLN A 243 19.12 -21.74 -17.35
N ASN A 244 18.55 -22.86 -17.81
CA ASN A 244 18.69 -23.33 -19.20
C ASN A 244 17.69 -22.71 -20.18
N TYR A 245 16.86 -21.78 -19.72
CA TYR A 245 15.77 -21.18 -20.51
C TYR A 245 16.07 -19.72 -20.84
N ASP A 246 15.51 -19.24 -21.95
CA ASP A 246 15.62 -17.83 -22.31
C ASP A 246 14.86 -16.96 -21.30
N LEU A 247 13.70 -17.45 -20.86
CA LEU A 247 12.84 -16.84 -19.86
C LEU A 247 12.13 -17.91 -19.04
N PHE A 248 11.82 -17.58 -17.79
CA PHE A 248 10.85 -18.32 -16.99
C PHE A 248 9.76 -17.42 -16.41
N CYS A 249 8.56 -17.97 -16.26
CA CYS A 249 7.45 -17.37 -15.54
C CYS A 249 7.28 -18.08 -14.20
N HIS A 250 7.39 -17.35 -13.08
CA HIS A 250 7.12 -17.87 -11.75
C HIS A 250 5.71 -17.46 -11.31
N MET A 251 4.88 -18.45 -10.97
CA MET A 251 3.52 -18.26 -10.47
C MET A 251 3.27 -19.21 -9.30
N HIS A 252 2.34 -18.83 -8.41
CA HIS A 252 1.94 -19.73 -7.33
C HIS A 252 0.44 -19.65 -7.02
N SER A 253 -0.11 -20.70 -6.45
CA SER A 253 -1.51 -20.70 -6.04
C SER A 253 -1.69 -19.73 -4.87
N LYS A 254 -2.50 -18.68 -5.08
CA LYS A 254 -2.73 -17.61 -4.10
C LYS A 254 -4.21 -17.55 -3.72
N LYS A 255 -4.51 -17.68 -2.42
CA LYS A 255 -5.84 -17.44 -1.85
C LYS A 255 -5.71 -16.40 -0.73
N SER A 256 -6.31 -15.22 -0.90
CA SER A 256 -6.32 -14.19 0.15
C SER A 256 -7.48 -14.46 1.11
N LEU A 257 -7.21 -15.09 2.25
CA LEU A 257 -8.21 -15.47 3.25
C LEU A 257 -8.53 -14.38 4.29
N TYR A 258 -7.90 -13.20 4.17
CA TYR A 258 -7.87 -12.12 5.17
C TYR A 258 -9.24 -11.55 5.59
N SER A 259 -10.30 -11.76 4.82
CA SER A 259 -11.62 -11.14 5.04
C SER A 259 -12.73 -12.11 5.50
N GLY A 260 -12.36 -13.31 5.96
CA GLY A 260 -13.33 -14.39 6.25
C GLY A 260 -14.00 -14.97 4.99
N ARG A 261 -13.56 -14.54 3.80
CA ARG A 261 -13.87 -15.09 2.47
C ARG A 261 -12.63 -14.98 1.60
N ALA A 262 -12.46 -15.93 0.66
CA ALA A 262 -11.40 -15.86 -0.34
C ALA A 262 -11.64 -14.66 -1.27
N GLN A 263 -10.80 -13.61 -1.13
CA GLN A 263 -10.69 -12.57 -2.14
C GLN A 263 -9.75 -13.07 -3.24
N THR A 264 -10.24 -13.11 -4.47
CA THR A 264 -9.48 -13.63 -5.62
C THR A 264 -8.93 -12.51 -6.49
N GLN A 265 -9.42 -11.27 -6.34
CA GLN A 265 -9.16 -10.17 -7.28
C GLN A 265 -7.66 -9.90 -7.51
N TRP A 266 -6.83 -9.96 -6.45
CA TRP A 266 -5.38 -9.77 -6.62
C TRP A 266 -4.72 -10.94 -7.39
N ALA A 267 -5.14 -12.18 -7.10
CA ALA A 267 -4.68 -13.35 -7.85
C ALA A 267 -5.17 -13.32 -9.31
N ASP A 268 -6.43 -12.93 -9.53
CA ASP A 268 -7.04 -12.76 -10.86
C ASP A 268 -6.29 -11.67 -11.65
N TYR A 269 -5.94 -10.55 -11.01
CA TYR A 269 -5.15 -9.47 -11.60
C TYR A 269 -3.75 -9.93 -12.05
N LEU A 270 -3.01 -10.59 -11.17
CA LEU A 270 -1.67 -11.11 -11.50
C LEU A 270 -1.76 -12.18 -12.59
N GLY A 271 -2.70 -13.12 -12.45
CA GLY A 271 -2.93 -14.19 -13.41
C GLY A 271 -3.36 -13.69 -14.79
N GLU A 272 -4.15 -12.62 -14.86
CA GLU A 272 -4.54 -11.99 -16.13
C GLU A 272 -3.32 -11.46 -16.89
N TYR A 273 -2.50 -10.65 -16.22
CA TYR A 273 -1.41 -9.91 -16.89
C TYR A 273 -0.08 -10.66 -16.96
N LEU A 274 0.05 -11.81 -16.29
CA LEU A 274 1.22 -12.69 -16.36
C LEU A 274 0.97 -13.95 -17.19
N LEU A 275 -0.28 -14.40 -17.38
CA LEU A 275 -0.58 -15.63 -18.14
C LEU A 275 -1.79 -15.58 -19.10
N ASN A 276 -2.93 -14.98 -18.72
CA ASN A 276 -4.18 -15.18 -19.49
C ASN A 276 -4.40 -14.22 -20.65
N ASP A 277 -4.05 -12.93 -20.51
CA ASP A 277 -4.31 -11.93 -21.55
C ASP A 277 -3.29 -12.10 -22.70
N GLN A 278 -3.71 -12.79 -23.76
CA GLN A 278 -2.84 -13.10 -24.89
C GLN A 278 -2.32 -11.87 -25.63
N HIS A 279 -3.05 -10.75 -25.58
CA HIS A 279 -2.57 -9.48 -26.15
C HIS A 279 -1.38 -8.93 -25.34
N VAL A 280 -1.43 -9.07 -24.01
CA VAL A 280 -0.34 -8.66 -23.12
C VAL A 280 0.83 -9.64 -23.21
N ILE A 281 0.60 -10.95 -23.11
CA ILE A 281 1.68 -11.95 -23.14
C ILE A 281 2.47 -11.90 -24.44
N LYS A 282 1.79 -11.73 -25.59
CA LYS A 282 2.48 -11.56 -26.87
C LYS A 282 3.42 -10.35 -26.86
N GLN A 283 2.98 -9.23 -26.30
CA GLN A 283 3.82 -8.03 -26.18
C GLN A 283 4.99 -8.22 -25.23
N VAL A 284 4.79 -8.94 -24.11
CA VAL A 284 5.86 -9.27 -23.15
C VAL A 284 6.96 -10.08 -23.83
N LEU A 285 6.59 -11.16 -24.53
CA LEU A 285 7.53 -12.04 -25.20
C LEU A 285 8.29 -11.32 -26.32
N ASN A 286 7.58 -10.55 -27.15
CA ASN A 286 8.20 -9.71 -28.18
C ASN A 286 9.15 -8.67 -27.56
N HIS A 287 8.75 -8.03 -26.46
CA HIS A 287 9.60 -7.05 -25.78
C HIS A 287 10.90 -7.68 -25.26
N PHE A 288 10.84 -8.85 -24.60
CA PHE A 288 12.04 -9.55 -24.15
C PHE A 288 12.96 -9.99 -25.29
N ASN A 289 12.39 -10.40 -26.41
CA ASN A 289 13.15 -10.76 -27.61
C ASN A 289 13.88 -9.54 -28.20
N ASP A 290 13.17 -8.43 -28.34
CA ASP A 290 13.69 -7.21 -28.98
C ASP A 290 14.62 -6.41 -28.05
N ASN A 291 14.54 -6.65 -26.73
CA ASN A 291 15.29 -5.93 -25.71
C ASN A 291 16.05 -6.92 -24.80
N PRO A 292 17.26 -7.37 -25.21
CA PRO A 292 18.08 -8.30 -24.43
C PRO A 292 18.41 -7.82 -23.01
N LYS A 293 18.39 -6.50 -22.78
CA LYS A 293 18.63 -5.87 -21.47
C LYS A 293 17.40 -5.81 -20.56
N SER A 294 16.21 -6.21 -21.00
CA SER A 294 15.07 -6.40 -20.12
C SER A 294 15.22 -7.74 -19.39
N GLY A 295 15.23 -7.69 -18.06
CA GLY A 295 15.51 -8.85 -17.20
C GLY A 295 14.31 -9.35 -16.42
N MET A 296 13.32 -8.50 -16.13
CA MET A 296 12.14 -8.89 -15.35
C MET A 296 10.90 -8.09 -15.76
N TYR A 297 9.76 -8.79 -15.79
CA TYR A 297 8.44 -8.24 -16.07
C TYR A 297 7.40 -8.64 -15.02
N TYR A 298 6.59 -7.67 -14.63
CA TYR A 298 5.39 -7.84 -13.82
C TYR A 298 4.44 -6.63 -13.99
N PRO A 299 3.12 -6.77 -13.79
CA PRO A 299 2.22 -5.62 -13.83
C PRO A 299 2.48 -4.66 -12.66
N THR A 300 2.11 -3.39 -12.80
CA THR A 300 2.14 -2.44 -11.67
C THR A 300 1.38 -2.98 -10.45
N SER A 301 1.72 -2.53 -9.25
CA SER A 301 1.09 -2.97 -8.00
C SER A 301 -0.44 -2.95 -8.07
N PHE A 302 -1.06 -3.99 -7.50
CA PHE A 302 -2.51 -4.12 -7.50
C PHE A 302 -3.17 -2.91 -6.82
N TRP A 303 -4.05 -2.23 -7.55
CA TRP A 303 -4.56 -0.88 -7.23
C TRP A 303 -5.39 -0.76 -5.94
N MET A 304 -5.79 -1.89 -5.32
CA MET A 304 -6.44 -1.95 -4.01
C MET A 304 -5.49 -2.31 -2.87
N MET A 305 -4.20 -2.51 -3.14
CA MET A 305 -3.20 -2.63 -2.07
C MET A 305 -3.01 -1.29 -1.36
N PRO A 306 -2.61 -1.31 -0.08
CA PRO A 306 -2.27 -0.09 0.64
C PRO A 306 -1.22 0.73 -0.09
N ASP A 307 -1.30 2.06 0.02
CA ASP A 307 -0.43 2.98 -0.74
C ASP A 307 1.07 2.78 -0.39
N TRP A 308 1.37 2.26 0.79
CA TRP A 308 2.72 1.93 1.26
C TRP A 308 3.23 0.54 0.84
N ILE A 309 2.49 -0.23 0.02
CA ILE A 309 2.90 -1.59 -0.38
C ILE A 309 4.31 -1.63 -0.99
N ASN A 310 4.67 -0.58 -1.72
CA ASN A 310 5.98 -0.40 -2.34
C ASN A 310 7.04 0.18 -1.41
N HIS A 311 6.96 -0.05 -0.10
CA HIS A 311 7.91 0.41 0.90
C HIS A 311 8.62 -0.79 1.58
N TRP A 312 9.82 -0.59 2.15
CA TRP A 312 10.53 -1.65 2.90
C TRP A 312 9.81 -2.09 4.17
N LEU A 313 9.29 -1.12 4.93
CA LEU A 313 8.61 -1.35 6.21
C LEU A 313 9.52 -2.14 7.16
N LYS A 314 8.96 -3.07 7.95
CA LYS A 314 9.71 -4.01 8.79
C LYS A 314 10.69 -4.94 8.04
N ASN A 315 10.70 -4.96 6.70
CA ASN A 315 11.61 -5.82 5.94
C ASN A 315 13.00 -5.20 5.77
N LYS A 316 13.18 -3.89 5.98
CA LYS A 316 14.47 -3.19 5.76
C LYS A 316 15.66 -3.84 6.47
N PRO A 317 15.57 -4.24 7.76
CA PRO A 317 16.70 -4.88 8.45
C PRO A 317 17.11 -6.22 7.84
N VAL A 318 16.15 -7.01 7.36
CA VAL A 318 16.44 -8.28 6.70
C VAL A 318 16.97 -8.06 5.28
N ALA A 319 16.44 -7.07 4.57
CA ALA A 319 16.90 -6.66 3.24
C ALA A 319 18.37 -6.21 3.26
N GLN A 320 18.84 -5.55 4.32
CA GLN A 320 20.25 -5.15 4.47
C GLN A 320 21.23 -6.34 4.42
N ARG A 321 20.81 -7.53 4.86
CA ARG A 321 21.64 -8.73 4.75
C ARG A 321 21.84 -9.14 3.28
N PHE A 322 20.75 -9.19 2.51
CA PHE A 322 20.82 -9.47 1.07
C PHE A 322 21.56 -8.37 0.31
N ALA A 323 21.34 -7.12 0.69
CA ALA A 323 22.02 -5.97 0.12
C ALA A 323 23.54 -6.08 0.29
N LYS A 324 24.01 -6.47 1.47
CA LYS A 324 25.43 -6.75 1.72
C LYS A 324 25.94 -7.96 0.95
N GLU A 325 25.17 -9.05 0.90
CA GLU A 325 25.55 -10.29 0.19
C GLU A 325 25.67 -10.07 -1.32
N TRP A 326 24.78 -9.27 -1.91
CA TRP A 326 24.71 -9.03 -3.36
C TRP A 326 25.36 -7.71 -3.79
N ASP A 327 25.98 -6.99 -2.86
CA ASP A 327 26.63 -5.70 -3.09
C ASP A 327 25.67 -4.66 -3.72
N ILE A 328 24.49 -4.52 -3.12
CA ILE A 328 23.43 -3.59 -3.53
C ILE A 328 23.35 -2.49 -2.49
N GLU A 329 23.32 -1.24 -2.94
CA GLU A 329 23.08 -0.09 -2.09
C GLU A 329 21.57 0.16 -1.95
N LEU A 330 21.08 0.31 -0.71
CA LEU A 330 19.67 0.63 -0.44
C LEU A 330 19.55 2.14 -0.22
N THR A 331 19.26 2.89 -1.28
CA THR A 331 19.20 4.37 -1.26
C THR A 331 17.84 4.90 -0.81
N ASP A 332 16.77 4.24 -1.24
CA ASP A 332 15.40 4.72 -1.08
C ASP A 332 14.54 3.73 -0.29
N ASP A 333 13.51 4.29 0.35
CA ASP A 333 12.57 3.51 1.14
C ASP A 333 11.40 2.96 0.32
N PHE A 334 11.07 3.63 -0.78
CA PHE A 334 10.12 3.17 -1.78
C PHE A 334 10.83 2.48 -2.95
N LEU A 335 10.28 1.34 -3.39
CA LEU A 335 10.86 0.52 -4.45
C LEU A 335 9.83 -0.25 -5.28
N ALA A 336 10.17 -0.42 -6.56
CA ALA A 336 9.44 -1.30 -7.47
C ALA A 336 9.92 -2.75 -7.28
N TYR A 337 8.95 -3.66 -7.06
CA TYR A 337 9.19 -5.09 -6.94
C TYR A 337 7.92 -5.86 -7.37
N PRO A 338 8.02 -7.16 -7.73
CA PRO A 338 6.88 -7.96 -8.18
C PRO A 338 5.94 -8.31 -7.02
N ALA A 339 5.16 -7.33 -6.54
CA ALA A 339 4.28 -7.47 -5.40
C ALA A 339 3.26 -8.62 -5.60
N GLY A 340 3.45 -9.68 -4.82
CA GLY A 340 2.76 -10.95 -4.91
C GLY A 340 3.64 -12.12 -5.33
N GLY A 341 4.95 -11.94 -5.54
CA GLY A 341 5.92 -13.00 -5.82
C GLY A 341 5.69 -13.71 -7.15
N MET A 342 5.14 -13.02 -8.16
CA MET A 342 4.85 -13.60 -9.48
C MET A 342 5.38 -12.68 -10.58
N PHE A 343 6.15 -13.23 -11.50
CA PHE A 343 6.88 -12.46 -12.50
C PHE A 343 7.35 -13.32 -13.68
N TRP A 344 7.73 -12.66 -14.77
CA TRP A 344 8.60 -13.23 -15.80
C TRP A 344 10.02 -12.73 -15.61
N ALA A 345 11.03 -13.57 -15.79
CA ALA A 345 12.43 -13.16 -15.69
C ALA A 345 13.34 -13.92 -16.66
N ARG A 346 14.43 -13.25 -17.03
CA ARG A 346 15.61 -13.89 -17.62
C ARG A 346 16.44 -14.49 -16.48
N PRO A 347 16.85 -15.76 -16.53
CA PRO A 347 17.62 -16.38 -15.45
C PRO A 347 18.88 -15.61 -15.07
N GLU A 348 19.63 -15.13 -16.07
CA GLU A 348 20.85 -14.32 -15.88
C GLU A 348 20.62 -13.02 -15.10
N ALA A 349 19.41 -12.46 -15.12
CA ALA A 349 19.09 -11.27 -14.34
C ALA A 349 18.99 -11.57 -12.83
N LEU A 350 18.85 -12.84 -12.44
CA LEU A 350 18.71 -13.31 -11.07
C LEU A 350 19.83 -14.28 -10.68
N LYS A 351 21.00 -14.24 -11.35
CA LYS A 351 22.06 -15.25 -11.18
C LYS A 351 22.52 -15.49 -9.74
N GLN A 352 22.61 -14.46 -8.89
CA GLN A 352 23.00 -14.63 -7.47
C GLN A 352 21.97 -15.47 -6.71
N LEU A 353 20.70 -15.35 -7.09
CA LEU A 353 19.59 -16.09 -6.52
C LEU A 353 19.48 -17.50 -7.11
N LEU A 354 19.77 -17.72 -8.39
CA LEU A 354 19.61 -19.03 -9.04
C LEU A 354 20.85 -19.93 -8.96
N ASN A 355 22.04 -19.35 -8.83
CA ASN A 355 23.31 -20.10 -8.81
C ASN A 355 23.65 -20.65 -7.42
N LYS A 356 22.97 -20.17 -6.37
CA LYS A 356 23.16 -20.66 -5.01
C LYS A 356 22.39 -21.96 -4.83
N GLU A 357 23.01 -22.93 -4.19
CA GLU A 357 22.33 -24.15 -3.72
C GLU A 357 21.60 -23.84 -2.41
N TYR A 358 20.34 -24.23 -2.32
CA TYR A 358 19.49 -23.99 -1.16
C TYR A 358 18.96 -25.29 -0.58
N ASN A 359 18.75 -25.28 0.74
CA ASN A 359 18.00 -26.30 1.45
C ASN A 359 16.75 -25.70 2.10
N TYR A 360 15.71 -26.52 2.33
CA TYR A 360 14.48 -26.03 2.97
C TYR A 360 14.71 -25.45 4.36
N ASP A 361 15.66 -25.97 5.13
CA ASP A 361 15.98 -25.52 6.49
C ASP A 361 16.54 -24.08 6.55
N GLU A 362 16.97 -23.52 5.42
CA GLU A 362 17.42 -22.12 5.31
C GLU A 362 16.24 -21.14 5.23
N PHE A 363 15.04 -21.62 4.92
CA PHE A 363 13.85 -20.79 4.85
C PHE A 363 13.07 -20.86 6.16
N PRO A 364 12.31 -19.81 6.51
CA PRO A 364 11.54 -19.82 7.74
C PRO A 364 10.32 -20.75 7.60
N GLY A 365 10.04 -21.50 8.68
CA GLY A 365 8.87 -22.38 8.77
C GLY A 365 7.55 -21.61 8.95
N GLU A 366 6.43 -22.31 8.75
CA GLU A 366 5.08 -21.77 8.93
C GLU A 366 4.59 -21.91 10.40
N PRO A 367 3.70 -21.03 10.90
CA PRO A 367 3.05 -19.92 10.19
C PRO A 367 3.93 -18.67 10.14
N LEU A 368 4.06 -18.10 8.94
CA LEU A 368 4.73 -16.83 8.72
C LEU A 368 3.80 -15.63 8.95
N PRO A 369 4.34 -14.47 9.38
CA PRO A 369 3.56 -13.23 9.46
C PRO A 369 3.09 -12.78 8.07
N ASN A 370 2.16 -11.82 8.06
CA ASN A 370 1.60 -11.29 6.83
C ASN A 370 2.61 -10.47 6.01
N ASP A 371 3.61 -9.88 6.68
CA ASP A 371 4.76 -9.18 6.10
C ASP A 371 5.91 -9.19 7.13
N GLY A 372 7.10 -8.71 6.77
CA GLY A 372 8.23 -8.57 7.70
C GLY A 372 9.07 -9.85 7.89
N SER A 373 8.85 -10.88 7.07
CA SER A 373 9.68 -12.09 7.08
C SER A 373 10.78 -12.05 6.02
N GLU A 374 11.75 -12.96 6.13
CA GLU A 374 12.83 -13.10 5.16
C GLU A 374 12.35 -13.27 3.71
N LEU A 375 11.25 -14.00 3.49
CA LEU A 375 10.70 -14.20 2.16
C LEU A 375 10.15 -12.89 1.56
N HIS A 376 9.57 -12.02 2.38
CA HIS A 376 9.05 -10.72 1.95
C HIS A 376 10.16 -9.71 1.67
N ALA A 377 11.27 -9.81 2.41
CA ALA A 377 12.49 -9.06 2.11
C ALA A 377 13.11 -9.53 0.80
N LEU A 378 13.25 -10.85 0.60
CA LEU A 378 13.73 -11.45 -0.64
C LEU A 378 12.89 -11.01 -1.84
N GLU A 379 11.56 -11.07 -1.74
CA GLU A 379 10.63 -10.62 -2.79
C GLU A 379 10.91 -9.18 -3.24
N ARG A 380 11.11 -8.27 -2.27
CA ARG A 380 11.38 -6.85 -2.51
C ARG A 380 12.77 -6.61 -3.11
N MET A 381 13.75 -7.47 -2.83
CA MET A 381 15.09 -7.37 -3.38
C MET A 381 15.20 -7.81 -4.84
N LEU A 382 14.23 -8.57 -5.39
CA LEU A 382 14.31 -9.13 -6.73
C LEU A 382 14.54 -8.08 -7.82
N GLY A 383 13.82 -6.96 -7.75
CA GLY A 383 13.96 -5.87 -8.72
C GLY A 383 15.35 -5.22 -8.69
N LEU A 384 15.87 -4.97 -7.49
CA LEU A 384 17.21 -4.42 -7.29
C LEU A 384 18.30 -5.39 -7.75
N LEU A 385 18.10 -6.70 -7.56
CA LEU A 385 19.03 -7.72 -8.04
C LEU A 385 19.11 -7.76 -9.58
N VAL A 386 17.96 -7.61 -10.25
CA VAL A 386 17.90 -7.48 -11.71
C VAL A 386 18.72 -6.28 -12.18
N GLU A 387 18.57 -5.13 -11.54
CA GLU A 387 19.28 -3.90 -11.86
C GLU A 387 20.79 -4.00 -11.57
N LYS A 388 21.18 -4.61 -10.46
CA LYS A 388 22.57 -4.92 -10.11
C LYS A 388 23.27 -5.74 -11.20
N ASN A 389 22.54 -6.64 -11.85
CA ASN A 389 23.05 -7.47 -12.94
C ASN A 389 23.05 -6.77 -14.31
N GLY A 390 22.76 -5.47 -14.36
CA GLY A 390 22.79 -4.68 -15.59
C GLY A 390 21.59 -4.90 -16.51
N TYR A 391 20.49 -5.41 -15.96
CA TYR A 391 19.21 -5.55 -16.64
C TYR A 391 18.21 -4.50 -16.16
N LYS A 392 17.13 -4.32 -16.92
CA LYS A 392 16.02 -3.43 -16.58
C LYS A 392 14.79 -4.23 -16.18
N GLN A 393 14.05 -3.66 -15.24
CA GLN A 393 12.67 -4.05 -14.98
C GLN A 393 11.74 -3.33 -15.95
N PHE A 394 10.62 -3.95 -16.32
CA PHE A 394 9.55 -3.26 -17.03
C PHE A 394 8.17 -3.74 -16.57
N PHE A 395 7.19 -2.85 -16.70
CA PHE A 395 5.88 -3.02 -16.07
C PHE A 395 4.76 -2.84 -17.08
N TYR A 396 3.68 -3.60 -16.93
CA TYR A 396 2.43 -3.33 -17.63
C TYR A 396 1.52 -2.49 -16.72
N TYR A 397 1.00 -1.37 -17.24
CA TYR A 397 0.05 -0.52 -16.54
C TYR A 397 -1.37 -0.71 -17.08
N PRO A 398 -2.25 -1.48 -16.38
CA PRO A 398 -3.55 -1.86 -16.92
C PRO A 398 -4.49 -0.71 -17.24
N LYS A 399 -4.37 0.42 -16.55
CA LYS A 399 -5.26 1.58 -16.73
C LYS A 399 -5.15 2.18 -18.15
N THR A 400 -3.97 2.10 -18.76
CA THR A 400 -3.66 2.64 -20.10
C THR A 400 -3.22 1.58 -21.11
N GLY A 401 -3.04 0.33 -20.66
CA GLY A 401 -2.62 -0.79 -21.49
C GLY A 401 -1.20 -0.66 -22.03
N GLN A 402 -0.36 0.15 -21.37
CA GLN A 402 0.99 0.48 -21.82
C GLN A 402 2.06 -0.23 -20.99
N PHE A 403 3.19 -0.52 -21.62
CA PHE A 403 4.40 -0.94 -20.93
C PHE A 403 5.28 0.26 -20.58
N THR A 404 6.09 0.14 -19.54
CA THR A 404 7.01 1.19 -19.13
C THR A 404 8.17 0.68 -18.29
N HIS A 405 9.29 1.40 -18.28
CA HIS A 405 10.37 1.24 -17.29
C HIS A 405 10.23 2.21 -16.11
N ASP A 406 9.18 3.05 -16.12
CA ASP A 406 9.00 4.11 -15.14
C ASP A 406 8.52 3.52 -13.80
N THR A 407 9.41 3.55 -12.80
CA THR A 407 9.17 3.05 -11.45
C THR A 407 8.35 4.01 -10.60
N SER A 408 8.10 5.25 -11.04
CA SER A 408 7.34 6.24 -10.26
C SER A 408 5.86 5.87 -10.03
N TYR A 409 5.37 4.81 -10.68
CA TYR A 409 4.05 4.24 -10.38
C TYR A 409 3.89 3.87 -8.90
N ILE A 410 4.98 3.55 -8.20
CA ILE A 410 4.97 3.21 -6.78
C ILE A 410 4.45 4.37 -5.92
N LEU A 411 4.49 5.59 -6.44
CA LEU A 411 3.98 6.80 -5.78
C LEU A 411 2.65 7.29 -6.36
N ALA A 412 2.12 6.64 -7.41
CA ALA A 412 0.92 7.10 -8.09
C ALA A 412 -0.32 7.16 -7.17
N GLN A 413 -0.37 6.34 -6.12
CA GLN A 413 -1.46 6.36 -5.15
C GLN A 413 -1.39 7.54 -4.18
N TYR A 414 -0.21 8.14 -4.00
CA TYR A 414 -0.03 9.35 -3.20
C TYR A 414 -0.41 10.62 -3.97
N VAL A 415 -0.90 10.53 -5.21
CA VAL A 415 -1.46 11.69 -5.91
C VAL A 415 -2.89 11.94 -5.43
N ASN A 416 -3.06 12.97 -4.60
CA ASN A 416 -4.33 13.28 -3.95
C ASN A 416 -4.48 14.79 -3.71
N THR A 417 -5.64 15.21 -3.20
CA THR A 417 -5.95 16.61 -2.87
C THR A 417 -6.55 16.67 -1.47
N ALA A 418 -6.52 17.84 -0.83
CA ALA A 418 -7.15 18.04 0.48
C ALA A 418 -8.65 17.64 0.47
N GLU A 419 -9.38 18.01 -0.59
CA GLU A 419 -10.78 17.59 -0.76
C GLU A 419 -10.92 16.07 -0.92
N GLY A 420 -10.02 15.43 -1.67
CA GLY A 420 -9.96 13.98 -1.83
C GLY A 420 -9.76 13.25 -0.51
N LEU A 421 -8.80 13.70 0.30
CA LEU A 421 -8.54 13.20 1.64
C LEU A 421 -9.78 13.34 2.54
N LYS A 422 -10.35 14.55 2.64
CA LYS A 422 -11.56 14.81 3.42
C LYS A 422 -12.71 13.87 3.04
N ASN A 423 -12.92 13.65 1.74
CA ASN A 423 -13.95 12.74 1.25
C ASN A 423 -13.71 11.27 1.63
N GLN A 424 -12.46 10.83 1.68
CA GLN A 424 -12.11 9.49 2.16
C GLN A 424 -12.41 9.34 3.65
N LEU A 425 -11.99 10.33 4.47
CA LEU A 425 -12.16 10.31 5.93
C LEU A 425 -13.63 10.46 6.37
N ASN A 426 -14.45 11.18 5.60
CA ASN A 426 -15.86 11.42 5.92
C ASN A 426 -16.72 10.16 6.05
N ASN A 427 -16.26 9.01 5.53
CA ASN A 427 -16.97 7.74 5.63
C ASN A 427 -16.78 7.02 6.98
N PHE A 428 -15.86 7.50 7.81
CA PHE A 428 -15.53 6.91 9.11
C PHE A 428 -16.21 7.67 10.24
N GLU A 429 -16.55 6.97 11.31
CA GLU A 429 -17.17 7.55 12.51
C GLU A 429 -16.10 8.03 13.50
N HIS A 430 -15.00 7.27 13.60
CA HIS A 430 -13.83 7.59 14.41
C HIS A 430 -12.61 7.74 13.50
N ILE A 431 -11.96 8.91 13.53
CA ILE A 431 -10.71 9.16 12.84
C ILE A 431 -9.62 9.44 13.87
N SER A 432 -8.44 8.84 13.70
CA SER A 432 -7.28 9.22 14.48
C SER A 432 -6.16 9.79 13.62
N PHE A 433 -5.36 10.68 14.20
CA PHE A 433 -4.24 11.34 13.55
C PHE A 433 -2.97 11.18 14.37
N ASP A 434 -1.84 11.00 13.69
CA ASP A 434 -0.53 11.26 14.28
C ASP A 434 -0.28 12.78 14.46
N VAL A 435 0.74 13.14 15.24
CA VAL A 435 1.14 14.53 15.48
C VAL A 435 2.21 15.00 14.49
N PHE A 436 3.42 14.45 14.58
CA PHE A 436 4.60 14.98 13.89
C PHE A 436 4.61 14.59 12.42
N ASP A 437 4.95 15.54 11.56
CA ASP A 437 4.86 15.36 10.11
C ASP A 437 3.46 14.93 9.60
N THR A 438 2.42 15.09 10.44
CA THR A 438 1.02 14.79 10.12
C THR A 438 0.12 16.00 10.36
N LEU A 439 -0.02 16.45 11.60
CA LEU A 439 -0.75 17.67 11.96
C LEU A 439 0.19 18.87 12.10
N VAL A 440 1.39 18.61 12.60
CA VAL A 440 2.44 19.61 12.77
C VAL A 440 3.65 19.26 11.92
N ARG A 441 4.44 20.27 11.59
CA ARG A 441 5.80 20.13 11.04
C ARG A 441 6.73 21.03 11.82
N ARG A 442 8.03 20.80 11.71
CA ARG A 442 9.05 21.73 12.26
C ARG A 442 9.50 22.68 11.18
N GLU A 443 9.82 23.92 11.52
CA GLU A 443 10.47 24.89 10.62
C GLU A 443 11.70 24.26 9.95
N TYR A 444 12.49 23.53 10.72
CA TYR A 444 13.61 22.73 10.22
C TYR A 444 13.23 21.25 10.34
N PHE A 445 13.18 20.53 9.22
CA PHE A 445 12.76 19.11 9.17
C PHE A 445 13.45 18.22 10.22
N VAL A 446 14.73 18.46 10.53
CA VAL A 446 15.52 17.60 11.43
C VAL A 446 15.02 17.67 12.88
N PRO A 447 14.44 16.59 13.45
CA PRO A 447 13.86 16.61 14.80
C PRO A 447 14.87 16.90 15.90
N ASP A 448 16.11 16.43 15.74
CA ASP A 448 17.17 16.61 16.74
C ASP A 448 17.73 18.04 16.77
N TYR A 449 17.23 18.97 15.95
CA TYR A 449 17.73 20.34 15.94
C TYR A 449 17.46 21.09 17.26
N ALA A 450 16.32 20.84 17.91
CA ALA A 450 16.03 21.40 19.24
C ALA A 450 17.07 20.96 20.29
N LYS A 451 17.50 19.70 20.22
CA LYS A 451 18.56 19.15 21.09
C LYS A 451 19.90 19.83 20.83
N LEU A 452 20.22 20.12 19.56
CA LEU A 452 21.43 20.85 19.19
C LEU A 452 21.42 22.29 19.70
N LEU A 453 20.28 22.99 19.60
CA LEU A 453 20.12 24.35 20.12
C LEU A 453 20.33 24.40 21.64
N LEU A 454 19.77 23.43 22.38
CA LEU A 454 20.06 23.31 23.81
C LEU A 454 21.54 23.01 24.07
N GLY A 455 22.13 22.05 23.34
CA GLY A 455 23.54 21.73 23.47
C GLY A 455 24.44 22.96 23.30
N LYS A 456 24.13 23.84 22.34
CA LYS A 456 24.83 25.11 22.15
C LYS A 456 24.66 26.07 23.33
N ALA A 457 23.44 26.25 23.82
CA ALA A 457 23.19 27.09 24.99
C ALA A 457 23.96 26.58 26.23
N LEU A 458 24.05 25.26 26.40
CA LEU A 458 24.82 24.64 27.48
C LEU A 458 26.34 24.79 27.29
N VAL A 459 26.84 24.83 26.05
CA VAL A 459 28.25 25.15 25.76
C VAL A 459 28.55 26.60 26.11
N GLU A 460 27.67 27.52 25.71
CA GLU A 460 27.81 28.95 26.02
C GLU A 460 27.81 29.22 27.54
N SER A 461 27.04 28.45 28.31
CA SER A 461 27.03 28.53 29.77
C SER A 461 28.15 27.72 30.46
N GLY A 462 29.03 27.06 29.69
CA GLY A 462 30.13 26.24 30.22
C GLY A 462 29.71 24.95 30.94
N VAL A 463 28.48 24.47 30.71
CA VAL A 463 27.92 23.27 31.34
C VAL A 463 28.35 22.00 30.61
N VAL A 464 28.49 22.07 29.28
CA VAL A 464 29.02 20.99 28.44
C VAL A 464 30.11 21.52 27.50
N SER A 465 30.99 20.66 27.02
CA SER A 465 32.11 21.06 26.15
C SER A 465 31.78 21.09 24.66
N ASN A 466 30.81 20.28 24.21
CA ASN A 466 30.48 20.12 22.80
C ASN A 466 29.00 19.80 22.59
N ALA A 467 28.33 20.57 21.74
CA ALA A 467 26.89 20.44 21.50
C ALA A 467 26.52 19.14 20.77
N HIS A 468 27.33 18.69 19.80
CA HIS A 468 27.10 17.43 19.06
C HIS A 468 27.30 16.21 19.94
N GLU A 469 28.29 16.23 20.82
CA GLU A 469 28.48 15.17 21.83
C GLU A 469 27.34 15.16 22.84
N PHE A 470 26.84 16.33 23.26
CA PHE A 470 25.65 16.42 24.10
C PHE A 470 24.43 15.75 23.45
N VAL A 471 24.14 16.00 22.17
CA VAL A 471 23.01 15.36 21.46
C VAL A 471 23.15 13.83 21.46
N LYS A 472 24.36 13.31 21.22
CA LYS A 472 24.63 11.86 21.29
C LYS A 472 24.34 11.32 22.69
N THR A 473 24.88 11.96 23.73
CA THR A 473 24.67 11.56 25.14
C THR A 473 23.19 11.62 25.53
N ARG A 474 22.46 12.65 25.11
CA ARG A 474 21.02 12.80 25.35
C ARG A 474 20.19 11.72 24.66
N ASN A 475 20.53 11.34 23.42
CA ASN A 475 19.88 10.23 22.71
C ASN A 475 20.20 8.87 23.36
N ILE A 476 21.43 8.66 23.83
CA ILE A 476 21.81 7.46 24.58
C ILE A 476 21.04 7.37 25.90
N ALA A 477 20.89 8.49 26.62
CA ALA A 477 20.10 8.52 27.86
C ALA A 477 18.66 8.05 27.64
N GLU A 478 17.98 8.55 26.60
CA GLU A 478 16.61 8.10 26.26
C GLU A 478 16.55 6.58 26.04
N PHE A 479 17.53 6.04 25.30
CA PHE A 479 17.65 4.60 25.06
C PHE A 479 17.93 3.81 26.35
N GLU A 480 18.85 4.25 27.19
CA GLU A 480 19.19 3.56 28.45
C GLU A 480 18.02 3.58 29.44
N VAL A 481 17.23 4.67 29.49
CA VAL A 481 15.99 4.69 30.29
C VAL A 481 14.97 3.68 29.74
N ARG A 482 14.76 3.62 28.41
CA ARG A 482 13.88 2.59 27.81
C ARG A 482 14.36 1.18 28.11
N LYS A 483 15.67 0.95 28.03
CA LYS A 483 16.30 -0.34 28.32
C LYS A 483 16.18 -0.73 29.80
N ALA A 484 16.33 0.22 30.72
CA ALA A 484 16.09 0.01 32.15
C ALA A 484 14.63 -0.41 32.44
N LYS A 485 13.68 0.15 31.67
CA LYS A 485 12.27 -0.29 31.66
C LYS A 485 12.01 -1.58 30.87
N LYS A 486 13.04 -2.23 30.34
CA LYS A 486 12.94 -3.43 29.49
C LYS A 486 12.06 -3.22 28.25
N PHE A 487 12.02 -1.99 27.72
CA PHE A 487 11.17 -1.57 26.61
C PHE A 487 9.65 -1.77 26.87
N ILE A 488 9.25 -1.83 28.14
CA ILE A 488 7.84 -1.84 28.55
C ILE A 488 7.44 -0.41 28.87
N GLY A 489 6.34 0.06 28.24
CA GLY A 489 5.91 1.45 28.36
C GLY A 489 6.60 2.37 27.36
N ASP A 490 6.68 3.67 27.69
CA ASP A 490 7.58 4.63 27.05
C ASP A 490 8.26 5.50 28.11
N VAL A 491 9.09 6.43 27.66
CA VAL A 491 9.84 7.36 28.52
C VAL A 491 9.39 8.79 28.29
N SER A 492 9.43 9.59 29.34
CA SER A 492 9.26 11.04 29.24
C SER A 492 10.61 11.76 29.10
N ILE A 493 10.56 12.99 28.62
CA ILE A 493 11.71 13.89 28.56
C ILE A 493 12.30 14.09 29.97
N PHE A 494 11.46 14.23 31.01
CA PHE A 494 11.92 14.43 32.37
C PHE A 494 12.64 13.21 32.96
N GLU A 495 12.21 11.99 32.64
CA GLU A 495 12.94 10.78 33.02
C GLU A 495 14.32 10.74 32.33
N THR A 496 14.37 11.13 31.05
CA THR A 496 15.62 11.21 30.28
C THR A 496 16.59 12.23 30.90
N TYR A 497 16.11 13.42 31.27
CA TYR A 497 16.94 14.45 31.90
C TYR A 497 17.31 14.13 33.35
N SER A 498 16.44 13.41 34.07
CA SER A 498 16.78 12.90 35.41
C SER A 498 17.95 11.92 35.32
N TYR A 499 17.93 11.00 34.36
CA TYR A 499 19.07 10.11 34.09
C TYR A 499 20.33 10.87 33.68
N LEU A 500 20.22 11.88 32.80
CA LEU A 500 21.36 12.73 32.43
C LEU A 500 21.96 13.47 33.62
N SER A 501 21.13 13.91 34.56
CA SER A 501 21.57 14.64 35.75
C SER A 501 22.53 13.83 36.62
N GLU A 502 22.29 12.52 36.74
CA GLU A 502 23.16 11.59 37.46
C GLU A 502 24.51 11.40 36.74
N GLN A 503 24.50 11.38 35.41
CA GLN A 503 25.70 11.19 34.60
C GLN A 503 26.57 12.45 34.53
N LEU A 504 25.95 13.63 34.49
CA LEU A 504 26.61 14.91 34.27
C LEU A 504 26.74 15.77 35.54
N GLY A 505 26.28 15.26 36.68
CA GLY A 505 26.37 15.95 37.97
C GLY A 505 25.48 17.19 38.07
N TRP A 506 24.33 17.19 37.39
CA TRP A 506 23.37 18.29 37.46
C TRP A 506 22.44 18.15 38.66
N SER A 507 22.00 19.28 39.21
CA SER A 507 20.88 19.28 40.16
C SER A 507 19.56 18.90 39.46
N SER A 508 18.59 18.39 40.23
CA SER A 508 17.26 18.07 39.70
C SER A 508 16.55 19.29 39.08
N GLU A 509 16.79 20.49 39.62
CA GLU A 509 16.26 21.75 39.08
C GLU A 509 16.87 22.07 37.72
N GLN A 510 18.19 21.93 37.56
CA GLN A 510 18.85 22.10 36.26
C GLN A 510 18.32 21.10 35.23
N ALA A 511 18.20 19.83 35.61
CA ALA A 511 17.69 18.79 34.72
C ALA A 511 16.27 19.11 34.23
N HIS A 512 15.39 19.55 35.14
CA HIS A 512 14.04 19.98 34.80
C HIS A 512 14.05 21.19 33.85
N ASN A 513 14.83 22.23 34.17
CA ASN A 513 14.92 23.43 33.35
C ASN A 513 15.48 23.15 31.95
N TYR A 514 16.47 22.27 31.81
CA TYR A 514 17.01 21.88 30.50
C TYR A 514 16.02 21.06 29.68
N ALA A 515 15.25 20.16 30.31
CA ALA A 515 14.16 19.45 29.64
C ALA A 515 13.10 20.42 29.09
N GLU A 516 12.68 21.41 29.89
CA GLU A 516 11.75 22.44 29.46
C GLU A 516 12.34 23.34 28.36
N GLN A 517 13.63 23.65 28.43
CA GLN A 517 14.30 24.46 27.41
C GLN A 517 14.42 23.72 26.07
N GLU A 518 14.72 22.41 26.07
CA GLU A 518 14.68 21.58 24.85
C GLU A 518 13.28 21.63 24.22
N PHE A 519 12.23 21.45 25.02
CA PHE A 519 10.85 21.54 24.56
C PHE A 519 10.51 22.93 24.04
N ALA A 520 10.95 24.01 24.71
CA ALA A 520 10.69 25.38 24.28
C ALA A 520 11.30 25.67 22.90
N TYR A 521 12.51 25.19 22.61
CA TYR A 521 13.11 25.30 21.27
C TYR A 521 12.28 24.55 20.22
N ASP A 522 11.85 23.31 20.52
CA ASP A 522 11.04 22.54 19.56
C ASP A 522 9.68 23.23 19.33
N LEU A 523 9.00 23.62 20.42
CA LEU A 523 7.74 24.35 20.37
C LEU A 523 7.85 25.64 19.56
N GLN A 524 8.95 26.39 19.67
CA GLN A 524 9.17 27.59 18.86
C GLN A 524 9.17 27.27 17.36
N MET A 525 9.77 26.15 16.96
CA MET A 525 9.88 25.71 15.57
C MET A 525 8.62 25.00 15.03
N ILE A 526 7.66 24.61 15.88
CA ILE A 526 6.43 23.96 15.42
C ILE A 526 5.59 24.88 14.51
N LEU A 527 5.24 24.38 13.34
CA LEU A 527 4.37 25.02 12.35
C LEU A 527 3.20 24.08 12.01
N PRO A 528 2.04 24.62 11.58
CA PRO A 528 0.94 23.80 11.08
C PRO A 528 1.30 23.11 9.76
N LYS A 529 0.71 21.93 9.55
CA LYS A 529 0.37 21.43 8.21
C LYS A 529 -1.04 21.93 7.88
N ASP A 530 -1.14 23.11 7.28
CA ASP A 530 -2.39 23.90 7.21
C ASP A 530 -3.60 23.07 6.72
N GLU A 531 -3.46 22.36 5.60
CA GLU A 531 -4.53 21.55 5.02
C GLU A 531 -4.97 20.41 5.97
N MET A 532 -4.03 19.82 6.69
CA MET A 532 -4.31 18.72 7.62
C MET A 532 -5.02 19.24 8.87
N VAL A 533 -4.60 20.40 9.39
CA VAL A 533 -5.25 21.10 10.51
C VAL A 533 -6.68 21.51 10.14
N ASP A 534 -6.88 22.05 8.94
CA ASP A 534 -8.21 22.44 8.46
C ASP A 534 -9.13 21.22 8.37
N ILE A 535 -8.67 20.13 7.75
CA ILE A 535 -9.42 18.87 7.66
C ILE A 535 -9.74 18.33 9.05
N PHE A 536 -8.78 18.34 9.97
CA PHE A 536 -8.98 17.90 11.36
C PHE A 536 -10.12 18.68 12.03
N ASN A 537 -10.07 20.00 11.98
CA ASN A 537 -11.08 20.88 12.59
C ASN A 537 -12.46 20.71 11.93
N GLU A 538 -12.52 20.57 10.61
CA GLU A 538 -13.77 20.30 9.89
C GLU A 538 -14.40 18.96 10.26
N LEU A 539 -13.60 17.91 10.51
CA LEU A 539 -14.10 16.61 10.95
C LEU A 539 -14.72 16.70 12.35
N ILE A 540 -14.11 17.46 13.26
CA ILE A 540 -14.70 17.76 14.58
C ILE A 540 -16.04 18.48 14.41
N LEU A 541 -16.11 19.52 13.59
CA LEU A 541 -17.33 20.27 13.31
C LEU A 541 -18.41 19.41 12.64
N ALA A 542 -18.01 18.42 11.84
CA ALA A 542 -18.92 17.42 11.26
C ALA A 542 -19.47 16.42 12.28
N GLY A 543 -19.01 16.47 13.54
CA GLY A 543 -19.42 15.60 14.64
C GLY A 543 -18.78 14.21 14.58
N LYS A 544 -17.58 14.11 14.02
CA LYS A 544 -16.76 12.89 14.07
C LYS A 544 -16.12 12.73 15.45
N GLN A 545 -15.89 11.49 15.86
CA GLN A 545 -14.99 11.22 16.97
C GLN A 545 -13.56 11.33 16.47
N VAL A 546 -12.75 12.15 17.13
CA VAL A 546 -11.36 12.40 16.72
C VAL A 546 -10.40 12.08 17.86
N THR A 547 -9.34 11.35 17.55
CA THR A 547 -8.26 11.04 18.50
C THR A 547 -6.91 11.43 17.91
N VAL A 548 -6.03 12.00 18.71
CA VAL A 548 -4.63 12.23 18.35
C VAL A 548 -3.77 11.21 19.09
N ALA A 549 -2.90 10.51 18.37
CA ALA A 549 -2.08 9.42 18.90
C ALA A 549 -0.61 9.58 18.46
N SER A 550 0.29 9.84 19.40
CA SER A 550 1.70 10.12 19.11
C SER A 550 2.64 9.26 19.95
N ASP A 551 3.68 8.74 19.30
CA ASP A 551 4.86 8.21 19.96
C ASP A 551 5.83 9.36 20.19
N THR A 552 5.99 9.80 21.43
CA THR A 552 6.89 10.91 21.77
C THR A 552 7.28 10.86 23.25
N TYR A 553 8.46 11.40 23.54
CA TYR A 553 8.92 11.61 24.91
C TYR A 553 8.36 12.89 25.55
N TYR A 554 7.71 13.77 24.78
CA TYR A 554 7.04 14.94 25.34
C TYR A 554 5.78 14.56 26.09
N THR A 555 5.49 15.25 27.19
CA THR A 555 4.30 14.95 27.99
C THR A 555 3.01 15.30 27.26
N LYS A 556 1.88 14.78 27.74
CA LYS A 556 0.56 15.15 27.20
C LYS A 556 0.31 16.67 27.22
N ASP A 557 0.75 17.36 28.27
CA ASP A 557 0.60 18.81 28.37
C ASP A 557 1.47 19.54 27.34
N GLN A 558 2.71 19.10 27.14
CA GLN A 558 3.62 19.64 26.13
C GLN A 558 3.07 19.44 24.71
N VAL A 559 2.56 18.25 24.37
CA VAL A 559 1.92 17.99 23.08
C VAL A 559 0.65 18.82 22.91
N THR A 560 -0.12 19.03 23.99
CA THR A 560 -1.31 19.90 23.96
C THR A 560 -0.94 21.34 23.60
N LEU A 561 0.17 21.87 24.13
CA LEU A 561 0.68 23.20 23.78
C LEU A 561 1.08 23.28 22.30
N MET A 562 1.75 22.25 21.77
CA MET A 562 2.11 22.19 20.34
C MET A 562 0.86 22.20 19.44
N LEU A 563 -0.15 21.40 19.77
CA LEU A 563 -1.41 21.35 19.02
C LEU A 563 -2.18 22.68 19.11
N ALA A 564 -2.23 23.29 20.30
CA ALA A 564 -2.88 24.58 20.49
C ALA A 564 -2.20 25.68 19.66
N LYS A 565 -0.86 25.68 19.58
CA LYS A 565 -0.09 26.63 18.76
C LYS A 565 -0.50 26.58 17.29
N VAL A 566 -0.81 25.40 16.76
CA VAL A 566 -1.19 25.21 15.34
C VAL A 566 -2.70 25.33 15.10
N GLY A 567 -3.50 25.69 16.09
CA GLY A 567 -4.95 25.89 15.94
C GLY A 567 -5.81 24.65 16.23
N ILE A 568 -5.27 23.66 16.94
CA ILE A 568 -5.99 22.46 17.40
C ILE A 568 -6.09 22.51 18.93
N SER A 569 -7.25 22.92 19.46
CA SER A 569 -7.39 23.18 20.91
C SER A 569 -8.43 22.32 21.64
N VAL A 570 -9.48 21.85 20.97
CA VAL A 570 -10.60 21.15 21.62
C VAL A 570 -11.25 20.13 20.69
N GLY A 571 -12.04 19.22 21.25
CA GLY A 571 -12.91 18.31 20.48
C GLY A 571 -12.24 17.00 20.04
N PHE A 572 -11.13 16.62 20.67
CA PHE A 572 -10.42 15.37 20.41
C PHE A 572 -9.90 14.73 21.70
N ASP A 573 -9.68 13.42 21.66
CA ASP A 573 -8.96 12.68 22.69
C ASP A 573 -7.46 12.66 22.38
N LEU A 574 -6.60 12.93 23.35
CA LEU A 574 -5.14 12.91 23.16
C LEU A 574 -4.49 11.73 23.89
N LEU A 575 -3.83 10.87 23.11
CA LEU A 575 -3.07 9.70 23.55
C LEU A 575 -1.57 9.94 23.25
N VAL A 576 -0.77 10.10 24.29
CA VAL A 576 0.67 10.33 24.19
C VAL A 576 1.40 9.18 24.87
N SER A 577 2.40 8.62 24.19
CA SER A 577 3.04 7.39 24.63
C SER A 577 3.79 7.52 25.95
N SER A 578 4.46 8.64 26.22
CA SER A 578 5.15 8.93 27.49
C SER A 578 4.24 8.86 28.70
N ASP A 579 3.00 9.32 28.57
CA ASP A 579 2.03 9.42 29.66
C ASP A 579 1.20 8.14 29.80
N LEU A 580 0.82 7.53 28.67
CA LEU A 580 -0.01 6.34 28.64
C LEU A 580 0.79 5.04 28.85
N GLY A 581 2.10 5.08 28.58
CA GLY A 581 2.94 3.88 28.57
C GLY A 581 2.57 2.91 27.45
N LYS A 582 2.08 3.41 26.31
CA LYS A 582 1.69 2.60 25.14
C LYS A 582 2.17 3.28 23.87
N ARG A 583 2.83 2.52 23.00
CA ARG A 583 3.49 3.02 21.78
C ARG A 583 2.88 2.40 20.52
N LYS A 584 2.80 3.16 19.43
CA LYS A 584 2.37 2.74 18.10
C LYS A 584 3.37 1.76 17.50
N ASP A 585 4.68 2.06 17.60
CA ASP A 585 5.75 1.23 17.03
C ASP A 585 5.81 -0.20 17.62
N SER A 586 5.43 -0.34 18.88
CA SER A 586 5.35 -1.62 19.60
C SER A 586 4.01 -2.35 19.40
N GLY A 587 3.00 -1.67 18.84
CA GLY A 587 1.63 -2.19 18.72
C GLY A 587 0.75 -2.03 19.96
N THR A 588 1.31 -1.68 21.12
CA THR A 588 0.56 -1.60 22.39
C THR A 588 -0.51 -0.50 22.38
N LEU A 589 -0.27 0.61 21.67
CA LEU A 589 -1.27 1.67 21.52
C LEU A 589 -2.41 1.25 20.57
N TRP A 590 -2.08 0.53 19.50
CA TRP A 590 -3.09 0.01 18.56
C TRP A 590 -3.99 -1.04 19.18
N GLN A 591 -3.42 -1.91 20.03
CA GLN A 591 -4.22 -2.83 20.84
C GLN A 591 -5.20 -2.07 21.73
N HIS A 592 -4.73 -1.02 22.42
CA HIS A 592 -5.59 -0.21 23.29
C HIS A 592 -6.72 0.50 22.53
N ILE A 593 -6.43 1.07 21.37
CA ILE A 593 -7.44 1.69 20.50
C ILE A 593 -8.45 0.64 20.03
N LYS A 594 -7.97 -0.52 19.56
CA LYS A 594 -8.86 -1.59 19.09
C LYS A 594 -9.81 -2.09 20.18
N GLU A 595 -9.32 -2.22 21.41
CA GLU A 595 -10.12 -2.64 22.57
C GLU A 595 -11.11 -1.56 23.04
N SER A 596 -10.81 -0.28 22.79
CA SER A 596 -11.70 0.83 23.16
C SER A 596 -12.77 1.14 22.11
N LEU A 597 -12.62 0.64 20.88
CA LEU A 597 -13.58 0.83 19.80
C LEU A 597 -14.90 0.06 20.06
N PRO A 598 -16.06 0.74 20.10
CA PRO A 598 -17.37 0.11 20.06
C PRO A 598 -17.52 -0.87 18.90
N GLU A 599 -18.21 -1.98 19.16
CA GLU A 599 -18.43 -3.03 18.17
C GLU A 599 -19.11 -2.48 16.91
N GLY A 600 -18.46 -2.70 15.76
CA GLY A 600 -18.96 -2.29 14.44
C GLY A 600 -18.77 -0.82 14.09
N GLN A 601 -18.15 -0.01 14.97
CA GLN A 601 -17.79 1.36 14.64
C GLN A 601 -16.69 1.39 13.56
N SER A 602 -16.84 2.29 12.60
CA SER A 602 -15.83 2.49 11.56
C SER A 602 -14.68 3.37 12.06
N PHE A 603 -13.44 2.90 11.89
CA PHE A 603 -12.21 3.56 12.34
C PHE A 603 -11.19 3.69 11.19
N ILE A 604 -10.48 4.81 11.15
CA ILE A 604 -9.29 5.00 10.30
C ILE A 604 -8.22 5.82 11.03
N HIS A 605 -6.95 5.49 10.82
CA HIS A 605 -5.80 6.29 11.27
C HIS A 605 -5.10 7.00 10.10
N VAL A 606 -4.63 8.22 10.33
CA VAL A 606 -3.84 9.03 9.39
C VAL A 606 -2.49 9.35 10.02
N GLY A 607 -1.40 9.00 9.35
CA GLY A 607 -0.04 9.27 9.82
C GLY A 607 1.01 9.09 8.72
N ASP A 608 2.22 9.60 8.97
CA ASP A 608 3.32 9.64 8.00
C ASP A 608 4.31 8.48 8.15
N ASN A 609 4.26 7.73 9.26
CA ASN A 609 5.18 6.62 9.46
C ASN A 609 4.63 5.33 8.84
N ALA A 610 5.25 4.87 7.75
CA ALA A 610 4.82 3.67 7.03
C ALA A 610 4.72 2.40 7.90
N VAL A 611 5.51 2.31 8.98
CA VAL A 611 5.45 1.16 9.91
C VAL A 611 4.47 1.43 11.04
N ALA A 612 4.70 2.47 11.84
CA ALA A 612 3.97 2.74 13.07
C ALA A 612 2.51 3.13 12.81
N ASP A 613 2.24 3.88 11.73
CA ASP A 613 0.92 4.44 11.41
C ASP A 613 0.18 3.68 10.31
N ALA A 614 0.88 2.81 9.58
CA ALA A 614 0.31 2.11 8.44
C ALA A 614 0.37 0.58 8.57
N GLN A 615 1.57 0.00 8.59
CA GLN A 615 1.72 -1.46 8.64
C GLN A 615 1.14 -2.06 9.92
N ILE A 616 1.54 -1.56 11.10
CA ILE A 616 1.12 -2.12 12.39
C ILE A 616 -0.40 -2.02 12.60
N PRO A 617 -1.07 -0.85 12.46
CA PRO A 617 -2.52 -0.82 12.62
C PRO A 617 -3.24 -1.74 11.61
N GLY A 618 -2.70 -1.89 10.39
CA GLY A 618 -3.17 -2.86 9.41
C GLY A 618 -3.07 -4.32 9.88
N ASP A 619 -1.98 -4.69 10.57
CA ASP A 619 -1.81 -6.00 11.20
C ASP A 619 -2.87 -6.25 12.29
N PHE A 620 -3.32 -5.20 12.98
CA PHE A 620 -4.44 -5.25 13.92
C PHE A 620 -5.82 -5.25 13.24
N GLY A 621 -5.90 -5.12 11.92
CA GLY A 621 -7.14 -5.03 11.15
C GLY A 621 -7.82 -3.66 11.22
N LEU A 622 -7.09 -2.62 11.65
CA LEU A 622 -7.54 -1.24 11.63
C LEU A 622 -7.24 -0.61 10.27
N GLN A 623 -8.15 0.20 9.74
CA GLN A 623 -7.90 0.90 8.49
C GLN A 623 -6.92 2.05 8.74
N ASN A 624 -6.08 2.30 7.75
CA ASN A 624 -5.10 3.37 7.76
C ASN A 624 -5.08 4.10 6.42
N LEU A 625 -4.59 5.33 6.47
CA LEU A 625 -4.26 6.16 5.33
C LEU A 625 -2.90 6.77 5.62
N HIS A 626 -1.90 6.26 4.92
CA HIS A 626 -0.54 6.77 5.00
C HIS A 626 -0.40 8.02 4.15
N ILE A 627 0.26 9.03 4.71
CA ILE A 627 0.72 10.21 3.97
C ILE A 627 2.24 10.17 3.86
N LEU A 628 2.82 10.86 2.87
CA LEU A 628 4.28 10.90 2.74
C LEU A 628 4.88 11.77 3.83
N ASN A 629 5.90 11.22 4.51
CA ASN A 629 6.84 12.02 5.28
C ASN A 629 7.47 13.10 4.36
N PRO A 630 7.81 14.30 4.87
CA PRO A 630 8.46 15.35 4.09
C PRO A 630 9.67 14.90 3.26
N LEU A 631 10.51 14.01 3.78
CA LEU A 631 11.69 13.51 3.09
C LEU A 631 11.36 12.50 1.99
N ASP A 632 10.39 11.61 2.23
CA ASP A 632 9.88 10.71 1.18
C ASP A 632 9.28 11.50 0.03
N LYS A 633 8.53 12.57 0.34
CA LYS A 633 8.00 13.48 -0.66
C LYS A 633 9.12 14.21 -1.41
N TRP A 634 10.14 14.68 -0.70
CA TRP A 634 11.33 15.31 -1.29
C TRP A 634 12.03 14.38 -2.29
N GLN A 635 12.25 13.11 -1.92
CA GLN A 635 12.82 12.09 -2.81
C GLN A 635 11.90 11.76 -3.98
N ALA A 636 10.58 11.70 -3.75
CA ALA A 636 9.58 11.58 -4.81
C ALA A 636 9.65 12.73 -5.84
N GLY A 637 10.06 13.92 -5.41
CA GLY A 637 10.34 15.08 -6.27
C GLY A 637 11.63 14.95 -7.10
N GLY A 638 12.41 13.89 -6.91
CA GLY A 638 13.70 13.65 -7.57
C GLY A 638 14.89 14.34 -6.88
N PHE A 639 14.72 14.82 -5.64
CA PHE A 639 15.77 15.47 -4.88
C PHE A 639 16.51 14.48 -3.96
N VAL A 640 17.81 14.69 -3.79
CA VAL A 640 18.64 13.85 -2.91
C VAL A 640 18.40 14.22 -1.44
N ASN A 641 18.43 13.22 -0.56
CA ASN A 641 18.41 13.42 0.89
C ASN A 641 19.72 14.09 1.37
N PRO A 642 19.69 15.32 1.92
CA PRO A 642 20.89 16.02 2.36
C PRO A 642 21.38 15.61 3.76
N PHE A 643 20.62 14.78 4.49
CA PHE A 643 20.84 14.45 5.90
C PHE A 643 21.40 13.03 6.14
N VAL A 644 22.14 12.50 5.18
CA VAL A 644 22.71 11.14 5.26
C VAL A 644 24.02 11.13 6.06
N GLY A 645 24.20 10.12 6.91
CA GLY A 645 25.44 9.89 7.67
C GLY A 645 25.78 11.05 8.61
N GLU A 646 27.04 11.50 8.59
CA GLU A 646 27.52 12.60 9.44
C GLU A 646 26.84 13.96 9.17
N GLN A 647 26.15 14.10 8.03
CA GLN A 647 25.42 15.33 7.69
C GLN A 647 24.08 15.46 8.41
N GLY A 648 23.58 14.39 9.05
CA GLY A 648 22.26 14.38 9.71
C GLY A 648 22.08 15.43 10.81
N LEU A 649 23.18 15.89 11.43
CA LEU A 649 23.18 16.95 12.44
C LEU A 649 24.07 18.15 12.07
N ASN A 650 24.40 18.30 10.78
CA ASN A 650 25.15 19.45 10.29
C ASN A 650 24.24 20.68 10.23
N GLU A 651 24.45 21.65 11.11
CA GLU A 651 23.57 22.80 11.21
C GLU A 651 23.51 23.65 9.93
N ALA A 652 24.60 23.80 9.18
CA ALA A 652 24.56 24.54 7.93
C ALA A 652 23.65 23.84 6.89
N GLN A 653 23.60 22.50 6.90
CA GLN A 653 22.66 21.74 6.06
C GLN A 653 21.23 21.86 6.60
N ILE A 654 21.04 21.81 7.93
CA ILE A 654 19.72 21.98 8.57
C ILE A 654 19.14 23.34 8.22
N LEU A 655 19.89 24.42 8.39
CA LEU A 655 19.44 25.78 8.08
C LEU A 655 19.15 25.98 6.60
N LYS A 656 19.93 25.33 5.72
CA LYS A 656 19.79 25.45 4.27
C LYS A 656 18.61 24.64 3.72
N TRP A 657 18.52 23.36 4.08
CA TRP A 657 17.59 22.41 3.47
C TRP A 657 16.39 22.08 4.34
N GLY A 658 16.51 22.21 5.67
CA GLY A 658 15.44 21.91 6.62
C GLY A 658 14.14 22.65 6.32
N PRO A 659 14.15 23.97 6.09
CA PRO A 659 12.94 24.72 5.74
C PRO A 659 12.36 24.31 4.39
N LEU A 660 13.21 24.03 3.40
CA LEU A 660 12.76 23.61 2.07
C LEU A 660 12.07 22.24 2.13
N ILE A 661 12.65 21.27 2.83
CA ILE A 661 12.06 19.93 2.98
C ILE A 661 10.77 20.01 3.80
N SER A 662 10.76 20.78 4.89
CA SER A 662 9.57 20.99 5.72
C SER A 662 8.42 21.59 4.91
N ASP A 663 8.69 22.63 4.14
CA ASP A 663 7.68 23.32 3.33
C ASP A 663 7.20 22.45 2.16
N PHE A 664 8.12 21.75 1.49
CA PHE A 664 7.79 20.80 0.43
C PHE A 664 6.87 19.67 0.94
N GLY A 665 7.12 19.22 2.17
CA GLY A 665 6.35 18.21 2.89
C GLY A 665 5.08 18.71 3.56
N ARG A 666 4.72 20.00 3.45
CA ARG A 666 3.58 20.62 4.15
C ARG A 666 2.28 19.84 3.95
N PHE A 667 1.96 19.50 2.71
CA PHE A 667 0.91 18.53 2.40
C PHE A 667 1.52 17.15 2.10
N GLY A 668 0.99 16.10 2.73
CA GLY A 668 1.55 14.75 2.64
C GLY A 668 1.26 13.98 1.33
N PHE A 669 0.62 14.60 0.35
CA PHE A 669 0.36 13.99 -0.96
C PHE A 669 1.04 14.76 -2.10
N LEU A 670 1.13 14.10 -3.25
CA LEU A 670 1.63 14.64 -4.51
C LEU A 670 0.50 15.29 -5.32
N GLY A 671 0.87 16.26 -6.16
CA GLY A 671 -0.04 16.89 -7.12
C GLY A 671 -0.55 18.29 -6.74
N GLU A 672 0.05 18.90 -5.71
CA GLU A 672 -0.11 20.32 -5.39
C GLU A 672 0.78 21.23 -6.25
#